data_AF-A0A2S9M6F3-F1
#
_entry.id   AF-A0A2S9M6F3-F1
#
_cell.length_a   1.000
_cell.length_b   1.000
_cell.length_c   1.000
_cell.angle_alpha   90.00
_cell.angle_beta   90.00
_cell.angle_gamma   90.00
#
_symmetry.space_group_name_H-M   'P 1'
#
loop_
_entity.id
_entity.type
_entity.pdbx_description
1 polymer ?
#
loop_
_entity_poly.entity_id
_entity_poly.type
_entity_poly.pdbx_seq_one_letter_code
_entity_poly.pdbx_strand_id
1 'polypeptide(L)'
;MIVPARGSRTGFATAGPARADDAQNGAAQRDAIVRHGLLEVGRNCDTIRHADRFATLIDGDAYFSTLRAALLRARHTVFILGWDVDSRMRLMPGGADDGFPDTLAAFLHALASRRHNLRIYVLAWDFAMIYALERDWPPVYRASWRAHRGIVFRLDDAHPRGASHHQKLVVIDDRLAFVGGLDLTRARWDTPAHAADDPRRRDEQGMPYGPFHDVHTMFDGDAAAAIGEQARARWLLACGRPIAIRAHKHLERDDDPDPWPPGAQVDVRDVQLGIAYTAPRHRDAAPVSQVRELVADTIRTARRHLYLENQYFTAAVVRETLSARLADDDGPDVTVVAPRVQSGWLQEATMGVLRARLHATLVAADRFGRYRLLYPHVDGLGDGCVNVHSKVAIVDDECLMIGSANLNNRSMLLDTECCVALVAAGDARVRAAIAGTRDRLLAEHLGTTPAAVADAFADALARGQRPNDALDRLRKDRGRSLRTLDPSVAPQLDALVPVSAWLDPEQPIEPDRLIREFVPREQHRTLSARFLVLGAIVLLIAALALTWRFSPLGERLNVASLAHAAAGMSRLPAAPVLLLLGYVIAATLAVPITLLIAATGLVFGAWPGFAYAGAGTLMAAVATYGLGRWLGRDAVRRLAGARANRLSEHLGKRGVVAMTVLRLLPIAPFTVVNLVAGASHIGLRDFVIGTAIGMLPGIVLTVIFANQLLAAFSHPGPTAFAWLAAIGIALVGVSALLVRMLRRWR
;
A
#
# COMPACT_ATOMS: atom_id res chain seq x y z
N MET A 1 10.94 62.01 30.25
CA MET A 1 10.60 60.87 31.12
C MET A 1 9.99 59.77 30.24
N ILE A 2 10.52 58.57 30.01
CA ILE A 2 11.69 57.81 30.48
C ILE A 2 12.08 56.87 29.30
N VAL A 3 13.35 56.94 28.89
CA VAL A 3 14.26 55.96 28.22
C VAL A 3 13.72 54.87 27.25
N PRO A 4 14.17 54.83 25.97
CA PRO A 4 13.97 53.70 25.05
C PRO A 4 15.11 52.65 25.08
N ALA A 5 14.76 51.45 24.62
CA ALA A 5 15.46 50.18 24.81
C ALA A 5 16.79 49.99 24.03
N ARG A 6 17.76 49.32 24.68
CA ARG A 6 18.86 48.55 24.07
C ARG A 6 18.26 47.28 23.45
N GLY A 7 18.63 46.70 22.32
CA GLY A 7 19.86 46.74 21.53
C GLY A 7 20.24 45.30 21.18
N SER A 8 19.77 44.75 20.05
CA SER A 8 20.18 43.44 19.51
C SER A 8 21.06 43.64 18.28
N ARG A 9 22.32 43.22 18.38
CA ARG A 9 23.29 43.20 17.28
C ARG A 9 23.12 41.91 16.45
N THR A 10 22.83 42.06 15.17
CA THR A 10 23.26 41.11 14.12
C THR A 10 23.68 41.94 12.90
N GLY A 11 25.00 42.07 12.71
CA GLY A 11 25.58 42.76 11.57
C GLY A 11 25.58 41.86 10.34
N PHE A 12 24.87 42.28 9.29
CA PHE A 12 25.13 41.86 7.92
C PHE A 12 26.25 42.74 7.36
N ALA A 13 27.39 42.14 7.02
CA ALA A 13 28.44 42.80 6.26
C ALA A 13 28.21 42.54 4.77
N THR A 14 27.89 43.59 4.03
CA THR A 14 27.78 43.63 2.57
C THR A 14 29.17 43.65 1.94
N ALA A 15 29.50 42.66 1.11
CA ALA A 15 30.71 42.66 0.29
C ALA A 15 30.57 43.63 -0.90
N GLY A 16 31.58 44.48 -1.11
CA GLY A 16 31.70 45.36 -2.28
C GLY A 16 32.11 44.60 -3.55
N PRO A 17 32.02 45.21 -4.75
CA PRO A 17 32.22 44.51 -6.01
C PRO A 17 33.71 44.20 -6.24
N ALA A 18 34.03 42.91 -6.39
CA ALA A 18 35.36 42.45 -6.76
C ALA A 18 35.63 42.66 -8.26
N ARG A 19 36.89 43.00 -8.57
CA ARG A 19 37.41 43.25 -9.92
C ARG A 19 37.41 41.98 -10.78
N ALA A 20 37.24 42.16 -12.09
CA ALA A 20 36.97 41.11 -13.08
C ALA A 20 38.14 40.17 -13.45
N ASP A 21 39.24 40.13 -12.69
CA ASP A 21 40.44 39.36 -13.06
C ASP A 21 40.68 38.08 -12.23
N ASP A 22 39.85 37.77 -11.23
CA ASP A 22 39.94 36.51 -10.46
C ASP A 22 39.07 35.36 -11.04
N ALA A 23 38.37 35.60 -12.15
CA ALA A 23 37.41 34.66 -12.72
C ALA A 23 38.02 33.48 -13.52
N GLN A 24 39.35 33.38 -13.64
CA GLN A 24 40.00 32.35 -14.45
C GLN A 24 40.79 31.27 -13.69
N ASN A 25 40.91 31.36 -12.35
CA ASN A 25 41.61 30.34 -11.56
C ASN A 25 40.72 29.55 -10.56
N GLY A 26 39.39 29.76 -10.58
CA GLY A 26 38.43 29.09 -9.68
C GLY A 26 37.70 27.87 -10.24
N ALA A 27 38.01 27.43 -11.48
CA ALA A 27 37.19 26.44 -12.20
C ALA A 27 37.75 25.01 -12.24
N ALA A 28 38.70 24.64 -11.36
CA ALA A 28 39.39 23.35 -11.42
C ALA A 28 39.57 22.62 -10.06
N GLN A 29 38.66 22.82 -9.10
CA GLN A 29 38.42 21.83 -8.04
C GLN A 29 37.03 21.24 -8.24
N ARG A 30 36.93 20.28 -9.18
CA ARG A 30 35.79 19.37 -9.21
C ARG A 30 35.93 18.48 -7.97
N ASP A 31 34.99 18.56 -7.03
CA ASP A 31 34.91 17.63 -5.90
C ASP A 31 35.07 16.21 -6.42
N ALA A 32 36.05 15.47 -5.88
CA ALA A 32 36.31 14.10 -6.31
C ALA A 32 35.06 13.24 -6.04
N ILE A 33 34.56 12.56 -7.08
CA ILE A 33 33.41 11.66 -6.97
C ILE A 33 33.79 10.53 -5.99
N VAL A 34 33.10 10.45 -4.85
CA VAL A 34 33.33 9.42 -3.84
C VAL A 34 32.66 8.11 -4.29
N ARG A 35 33.45 7.03 -4.39
CA ARG A 35 33.00 5.70 -4.84
C ARG A 35 33.49 4.58 -3.93
N HIS A 36 32.71 3.51 -3.84
CA HIS A 36 33.09 2.23 -3.21
C HIS A 36 32.45 1.07 -3.96
N GLY A 37 33.24 0.33 -4.74
CA GLY A 37 32.72 -0.67 -5.67
C GLY A 37 31.72 -0.05 -6.66
N LEU A 38 30.48 -0.54 -6.70
CA LEU A 38 29.43 0.03 -7.56
C LEU A 38 28.76 1.30 -7.00
N LEU A 39 29.03 1.65 -5.74
CA LEU A 39 28.40 2.80 -5.09
C LEU A 39 29.05 4.11 -5.53
N GLU A 40 28.22 5.11 -5.80
CA GLU A 40 28.60 6.46 -6.19
C GLU A 40 27.71 7.46 -5.44
N VAL A 41 28.35 8.22 -4.55
CA VAL A 41 27.69 9.23 -3.71
C VAL A 41 27.04 10.31 -4.60
N GLY A 42 25.78 10.62 -4.31
CA GLY A 42 24.98 11.60 -5.06
C GLY A 42 24.26 11.02 -6.28
N ARG A 43 24.55 9.77 -6.69
CA ARG A 43 23.87 9.10 -7.80
C ARG A 43 23.00 7.93 -7.33
N ASN A 44 23.64 6.86 -6.86
CA ASN A 44 22.96 5.61 -6.47
C ASN A 44 22.99 5.37 -4.94
N CYS A 45 23.70 6.20 -4.20
CA CYS A 45 23.57 6.32 -2.76
C CYS A 45 23.68 7.79 -2.34
N ASP A 46 23.09 8.11 -1.19
CA ASP A 46 23.26 9.40 -0.53
C ASP A 46 24.63 9.51 0.13
N THR A 47 25.05 8.42 0.74
CA THR A 47 26.27 8.39 1.54
C THR A 47 26.89 7.00 1.58
N ILE A 48 28.19 6.96 1.84
CA ILE A 48 28.96 5.76 2.18
C ILE A 48 29.52 6.00 3.60
N ARG A 49 29.22 5.10 4.53
CA ARG A 49 29.57 5.24 5.95
C ARG A 49 30.10 3.95 6.54
N HIS A 50 30.99 4.09 7.50
CA HIS A 50 31.56 2.97 8.24
C HIS A 50 30.55 2.35 9.21
N ALA A 51 30.59 1.02 9.33
CA ALA A 51 29.97 0.27 10.41
C ALA A 51 30.99 -0.72 10.99
N ASP A 52 31.12 -0.75 12.33
CA ASP A 52 32.04 -1.66 13.01
C ASP A 52 31.50 -3.10 12.97
N ARG A 53 30.17 -3.26 12.96
CA ARG A 53 29.44 -4.51 12.87
C ARG A 53 28.26 -4.39 11.92
N PHE A 54 28.06 -5.43 11.12
CA PHE A 54 26.90 -5.59 10.26
C PHE A 54 26.31 -6.99 10.44
N ALA A 55 24.98 -7.08 10.45
CA ALA A 55 24.24 -8.33 10.53
C ALA A 55 22.95 -8.29 9.71
N THR A 56 22.59 -9.42 9.13
CA THR A 56 21.32 -9.66 8.45
C THR A 56 20.42 -10.54 9.32
N LEU A 57 19.24 -10.02 9.62
CA LEU A 57 18.20 -10.65 10.43
C LEU A 57 17.10 -11.14 9.51
N ILE A 58 16.93 -12.45 9.43
CA ILE A 58 15.93 -13.10 8.57
C ILE A 58 14.71 -13.45 9.42
N ASP A 59 13.55 -13.04 8.94
CA ASP A 59 12.23 -13.14 9.58
C ASP A 59 12.02 -12.30 10.84
N GLY A 60 10.74 -12.19 11.22
CA GLY A 60 10.30 -11.41 12.36
C GLY A 60 10.82 -11.90 13.70
N ASP A 61 11.03 -13.21 13.88
CA ASP A 61 11.56 -13.73 15.15
C ASP A 61 12.97 -13.23 15.44
N ALA A 62 13.88 -13.32 14.46
CA ALA A 62 15.24 -12.82 14.61
C ALA A 62 15.27 -11.29 14.78
N TYR A 63 14.49 -10.55 13.99
CA TYR A 63 14.46 -9.09 14.08
C TYR A 63 13.85 -8.60 15.39
N PHE A 64 12.64 -9.02 15.73
CA PHE A 64 11.90 -8.46 16.86
C PHE A 64 12.50 -8.83 18.22
N SER A 65 13.05 -10.05 18.35
CA SER A 65 13.78 -10.44 19.57
C SER A 65 15.06 -9.63 19.76
N THR A 66 15.85 -9.48 18.69
CA THR A 66 17.08 -8.67 18.69
C THR A 66 16.78 -7.20 18.97
N LEU A 67 15.73 -6.66 18.34
CA LEU A 67 15.28 -5.30 18.57
C LEU A 67 14.86 -5.07 20.03
N ARG A 68 14.10 -6.00 20.63
CA ARG A 68 13.71 -5.90 22.05
C ARG A 68 14.95 -5.88 22.96
N ALA A 69 15.90 -6.77 22.72
CA ALA A 69 17.16 -6.81 23.46
C ALA A 69 17.98 -5.52 23.31
N ALA A 70 17.97 -4.90 22.12
CA ALA A 70 18.65 -3.63 21.88
C ALA A 70 17.94 -2.45 22.54
N LEU A 71 16.61 -2.40 22.49
CA LEU A 71 15.80 -1.37 23.16
C LEU A 71 16.00 -1.40 24.69
N LEU A 72 16.16 -2.59 25.26
CA LEU A 72 16.58 -2.76 26.65
C LEU A 72 17.96 -2.18 26.96
N ARG A 73 18.73 -1.68 26.00
CA ARG A 73 20.05 -1.07 26.22
C ARG A 73 20.07 0.43 25.93
N ALA A 74 19.03 0.97 25.28
CA ALA A 74 18.86 2.39 24.93
C ALA A 74 18.95 3.36 26.11
N ARG A 75 19.77 4.42 26.02
CA ARG A 75 20.01 5.37 27.11
C ARG A 75 19.40 6.75 26.88
N HIS A 76 19.43 7.24 25.65
CA HIS A 76 19.16 8.64 25.34
C HIS A 76 18.02 8.79 24.35
N THR A 77 18.09 8.08 23.22
CA THR A 77 17.11 8.22 22.14
C THR A 77 16.77 6.92 21.47
N VAL A 78 15.49 6.78 21.12
CA VAL A 78 15.03 5.78 20.16
C VAL A 78 14.18 6.49 19.11
N PHE A 79 14.50 6.31 17.84
CA PHE A 79 13.66 6.69 16.72
C PHE A 79 13.02 5.44 16.12
N ILE A 80 11.71 5.46 15.91
CA ILE A 80 10.95 4.40 15.24
C ILE A 80 10.19 5.07 14.09
N LEU A 81 10.59 4.79 12.86
CA LEU A 81 9.91 5.21 11.65
C LEU A 81 9.32 3.96 10.99
N GLY A 82 8.06 4.05 10.58
CA GLY A 82 7.38 2.92 9.95
C GLY A 82 6.27 3.39 9.02
N TRP A 83 5.95 2.55 8.04
CA TRP A 83 4.69 2.70 7.33
C TRP A 83 3.56 2.57 8.34
N ASP A 84 3.60 1.53 9.19
CA ASP A 84 2.66 1.32 10.30
C ASP A 84 3.39 0.96 11.60
N VAL A 85 2.80 1.31 12.76
CA VAL A 85 3.36 0.98 14.08
C VAL A 85 2.24 0.66 15.06
N ASP A 86 1.89 -0.61 15.29
CA ASP A 86 0.82 -0.99 16.21
C ASP A 86 1.31 -1.07 17.66
N SER A 87 0.72 -0.23 18.51
CA SER A 87 0.93 -0.22 19.97
C SER A 87 0.73 -1.56 20.68
N ARG A 88 -0.09 -2.48 20.14
CA ARG A 88 -0.47 -3.75 20.76
C ARG A 88 0.38 -4.93 20.30
N MET A 89 1.20 -4.72 19.26
CA MET A 89 2.07 -5.76 18.73
C MET A 89 2.95 -6.35 19.84
N ARG A 90 3.16 -7.67 19.83
CA ARG A 90 4.13 -8.35 20.68
C ARG A 90 5.38 -8.64 19.87
N LEU A 91 6.53 -8.12 20.30
CA LEU A 91 7.82 -8.41 19.67
C LEU A 91 8.21 -9.88 19.84
N MET A 92 7.83 -10.48 20.97
CA MET A 92 8.10 -11.88 21.30
C MET A 92 6.80 -12.56 21.74
N PRO A 93 6.02 -13.12 20.79
CA PRO A 93 4.74 -13.77 21.11
C PRO A 93 4.84 -14.95 22.08
N GLY A 94 6.01 -15.59 22.17
CA GLY A 94 6.31 -16.66 23.14
C GLY A 94 6.59 -16.21 24.57
N GLY A 95 6.61 -14.89 24.83
CA GLY A 95 7.07 -14.32 26.10
C GLY A 95 8.57 -13.99 26.08
N ALA A 96 8.96 -12.96 26.83
CA ALA A 96 10.34 -12.47 26.86
C ALA A 96 11.08 -12.64 28.18
N ASP A 97 10.37 -12.93 29.28
CA ASP A 97 10.93 -13.19 30.61
C ASP A 97 11.96 -12.15 31.10
N ASP A 98 11.88 -10.91 30.62
CA ASP A 98 12.80 -9.82 30.90
C ASP A 98 12.26 -8.81 31.94
N GLY A 99 11.10 -9.10 32.53
CA GLY A 99 10.44 -8.25 33.51
C GLY A 99 9.83 -6.97 32.92
N PHE A 100 9.60 -6.92 31.60
CA PHE A 100 8.88 -5.86 30.92
C PHE A 100 7.57 -6.35 30.27
N PRO A 101 6.58 -5.46 30.07
CA PRO A 101 5.34 -5.83 29.38
C PRO A 101 5.54 -6.39 27.96
N ASP A 102 4.58 -7.19 27.50
CA ASP A 102 4.67 -7.85 26.19
C ASP A 102 4.33 -6.94 25.01
N THR A 103 3.34 -6.06 25.17
CA THR A 103 2.87 -5.18 24.08
C THR A 103 3.83 -4.02 23.86
N LEU A 104 4.03 -3.62 22.60
CA LEU A 104 5.01 -2.63 22.20
C LEU A 104 4.87 -1.32 22.97
N ALA A 105 3.66 -0.74 23.05
CA ALA A 105 3.47 0.51 23.76
C ALA A 105 3.74 0.37 25.26
N ALA A 106 3.24 -0.69 25.92
CA ALA A 106 3.46 -0.88 27.35
C ALA A 106 4.95 -1.14 27.66
N PHE A 107 5.65 -1.86 26.79
CA PHE A 107 7.10 -2.05 26.85
C PHE A 107 7.85 -0.72 26.77
N LEU A 108 7.58 0.09 25.74
CA LEU A 108 8.24 1.39 25.56
C LEU A 108 7.89 2.37 26.69
N HIS A 109 6.66 2.34 27.21
CA HIS A 109 6.24 3.11 28.39
C HIS A 109 7.04 2.71 29.63
N ALA A 110 7.16 1.41 29.91
CA ALA A 110 7.95 0.91 31.02
C ALA A 110 9.44 1.26 30.88
N LEU A 111 9.98 1.18 29.66
CA LEU A 111 11.36 1.55 29.34
C LEU A 111 11.62 3.05 29.61
N ALA A 112 10.78 3.92 29.06
CA ALA A 112 10.89 5.36 29.25
C ALA A 112 10.60 5.79 30.71
N SER A 113 9.80 5.02 31.46
CA SER A 113 9.55 5.26 32.88
C SER A 113 10.78 4.93 33.73
N ARG A 114 11.44 3.79 33.45
CA ARG A 114 12.66 3.35 34.14
C ARG A 114 13.90 4.17 33.76
N ARG A 115 13.88 4.89 32.62
CA ARG A 115 15.00 5.67 32.09
C ARG A 115 14.58 7.12 31.86
N HIS A 116 14.73 7.96 32.88
CA HIS A 116 14.26 9.35 32.81
C HIS A 116 14.94 10.22 31.73
N ASN A 117 16.14 9.85 31.26
CA ASN A 117 16.85 10.52 30.18
C ASN A 117 16.49 10.00 28.79
N LEU A 118 15.79 8.87 28.69
CA LEU A 118 15.42 8.26 27.42
C LEU A 118 14.25 9.00 26.79
N ARG A 119 14.38 9.33 25.50
CA ARG A 119 13.32 9.90 24.66
C ARG A 119 13.05 8.99 23.47
N ILE A 120 11.79 8.61 23.29
CA ILE A 120 11.35 7.72 22.23
C ILE A 120 10.48 8.51 21.26
N TYR A 121 10.84 8.51 19.99
CA TYR A 121 10.17 9.22 18.91
C TYR A 121 9.61 8.20 17.93
N VAL A 122 8.30 8.20 17.77
CA VAL A 122 7.59 7.27 16.89
C VAL A 122 6.90 8.08 15.81
N LEU A 123 7.27 7.84 14.55
CA LEU A 123 6.73 8.50 13.37
C LEU A 123 6.12 7.43 12.45
N ALA A 124 4.80 7.46 12.30
CA ALA A 124 4.07 6.55 11.42
C ALA A 124 3.41 7.30 10.27
N TRP A 125 3.14 6.67 9.15
CA TRP A 125 2.52 7.32 7.98
C TRP A 125 1.09 7.86 8.24
N ASP A 126 0.80 9.13 7.87
CA ASP A 126 -0.54 9.73 7.90
C ASP A 126 -1.33 9.36 6.65
N PHE A 127 -2.47 8.74 6.86
CA PHE A 127 -3.01 7.74 5.97
C PHE A 127 -3.99 8.29 4.93
N ALA A 128 -4.10 7.63 3.76
CA ALA A 128 -5.19 7.81 2.81
C ALA A 128 -6.32 6.78 3.06
N MET A 129 -7.59 7.25 3.16
CA MET A 129 -8.83 6.49 3.48
C MET A 129 -9.01 5.10 2.85
N ILE A 130 -8.28 4.79 1.77
CA ILE A 130 -8.38 3.55 1.00
C ILE A 130 -7.82 2.30 1.72
N TYR A 131 -6.88 2.43 2.67
CA TYR A 131 -6.35 1.26 3.41
C TYR A 131 -7.08 1.01 4.76
N ALA A 132 -8.28 1.57 4.97
CA ALA A 132 -8.94 1.63 6.28
C ALA A 132 -9.37 0.24 6.79
N LEU A 133 -9.47 -0.73 5.88
CA LEU A 133 -9.81 -2.12 6.16
C LEU A 133 -8.58 -2.97 6.52
N GLU A 134 -7.37 -2.49 6.23
CA GLU A 134 -6.10 -3.17 6.50
C GLU A 134 -5.40 -2.64 7.76
N ARG A 135 -5.99 -1.64 8.44
CA ARG A 135 -5.48 -0.96 9.63
C ARG A 135 -6.56 -0.69 10.67
N ASP A 136 -6.16 -0.50 11.92
CA ASP A 136 -7.06 -0.11 13.01
C ASP A 136 -7.45 1.38 12.99
N TRP A 137 -8.60 1.69 13.59
CA TRP A 137 -9.26 3.00 13.51
C TRP A 137 -8.50 4.11 14.29
N PRO A 138 -8.35 5.33 13.74
CA PRO A 138 -7.50 6.42 14.27
C PRO A 138 -7.66 6.85 15.75
N PRO A 139 -8.86 6.82 16.38
CA PRO A 139 -9.05 7.18 17.79
C PRO A 139 -8.35 6.24 18.78
N VAL A 140 -8.23 4.94 18.44
CA VAL A 140 -7.65 3.92 19.34
C VAL A 140 -6.13 4.05 19.40
N TYR A 141 -5.51 4.27 18.23
CA TYR A 141 -4.07 4.46 18.09
C TYR A 141 -3.54 5.61 18.97
N ARG A 142 -4.16 6.80 18.89
CA ARG A 142 -3.66 8.00 19.59
C ARG A 142 -3.78 7.88 21.11
N ALA A 143 -4.75 7.14 21.63
CA ALA A 143 -4.98 7.02 23.07
C ALA A 143 -3.85 6.24 23.78
N SER A 144 -3.41 5.11 23.21
CA SER A 144 -2.38 4.23 23.81
C SER A 144 -0.99 4.89 23.89
N TRP A 145 -0.65 5.75 22.94
CA TRP A 145 0.64 6.46 22.91
C TRP A 145 0.68 7.74 23.76
N ARG A 146 -0.47 8.35 24.06
CA ARG A 146 -0.54 9.72 24.62
C ARG A 146 -0.17 9.86 26.10
N ALA A 147 0.12 8.76 26.82
CA ALA A 147 0.19 8.77 28.28
C ALA A 147 1.56 9.09 28.90
N HIS A 148 2.66 9.29 28.15
CA HIS A 148 3.99 9.38 28.76
C HIS A 148 4.90 10.47 28.21
N ARG A 149 5.49 11.28 29.11
CA ARG A 149 6.37 12.41 28.78
C ARG A 149 7.63 12.06 27.99
N GLY A 150 8.09 10.81 28.11
CA GLY A 150 9.28 10.29 27.43
C GLY A 150 9.02 9.77 26.02
N ILE A 151 7.76 9.72 25.57
CA ILE A 151 7.39 9.19 24.25
C ILE A 151 6.68 10.26 23.44
N VAL A 152 7.10 10.46 22.20
CA VAL A 152 6.48 11.38 21.26
C VAL A 152 6.03 10.60 20.03
N PHE A 153 4.72 10.45 19.88
CA PHE A 153 4.11 9.83 18.70
C PHE A 153 3.58 10.90 17.72
N ARG A 154 3.88 10.76 16.43
CA ARG A 154 3.40 11.64 15.35
C ARG A 154 3.05 10.84 14.09
N LEU A 155 2.16 11.43 13.29
CA LEU A 155 1.84 10.94 11.96
C LEU A 155 2.58 11.81 10.92
N ASP A 156 3.04 11.19 9.83
CA ASP A 156 3.79 11.81 8.74
C ASP A 156 2.95 11.95 7.47
N ASP A 157 2.61 13.18 7.12
CA ASP A 157 1.92 13.58 5.90
C ASP A 157 2.84 14.34 4.91
N ALA A 158 4.17 14.38 5.16
CA ALA A 158 5.15 15.14 4.39
C ALA A 158 5.56 14.39 3.11
N HIS A 159 4.57 14.15 2.25
CA HIS A 159 4.72 13.57 0.93
C HIS A 159 3.54 14.00 0.04
N PRO A 160 3.65 13.87 -1.30
CA PRO A 160 2.54 14.19 -2.20
C PRO A 160 1.34 13.27 -1.98
N ARG A 161 0.15 13.71 -2.42
CA ARG A 161 -1.05 12.88 -2.40
C ARG A 161 -0.83 11.62 -3.24
N GLY A 162 -1.25 10.47 -2.70
CA GLY A 162 -1.09 9.17 -3.34
C GLY A 162 0.27 8.51 -3.15
N ALA A 163 1.25 9.21 -2.57
CA ALA A 163 2.47 8.62 -2.02
C ALA A 163 2.27 8.17 -0.56
N SER A 164 3.21 7.40 -0.04
CA SER A 164 3.26 6.95 1.34
C SER A 164 4.66 7.13 1.94
N HIS A 165 4.71 7.27 3.26
CA HIS A 165 5.93 7.07 4.02
C HIS A 165 6.14 5.57 4.22
N HIS A 166 7.15 5.00 3.56
CA HIS A 166 7.33 3.55 3.50
C HIS A 166 8.66 3.05 4.10
N GLN A 167 9.45 3.94 4.72
CA GLN A 167 10.67 3.57 5.43
C GLN A 167 10.33 2.80 6.72
N LYS A 168 11.07 1.73 7.02
CA LYS A 168 11.03 1.03 8.32
C LYS A 168 12.40 1.08 8.97
N LEU A 169 12.56 2.01 9.91
CA LEU A 169 13.84 2.33 10.54
C LEU A 169 13.68 2.32 12.06
N VAL A 170 14.60 1.69 12.77
CA VAL A 170 14.79 1.93 14.20
C VAL A 170 16.21 2.36 14.47
N VAL A 171 16.40 3.46 15.19
CA VAL A 171 17.74 3.96 15.58
C VAL A 171 17.79 4.14 17.08
N ILE A 172 18.82 3.57 17.71
CA ILE A 172 19.06 3.62 19.14
C ILE A 172 20.34 4.41 19.39
N ASP A 173 20.20 5.51 20.13
CA ASP A 173 21.29 6.39 20.59
C ASP A 173 22.22 6.92 19.49
N ASP A 174 21.77 6.96 18.22
CA ASP A 174 22.61 7.22 17.03
C ASP A 174 23.78 6.23 16.86
N ARG A 175 23.78 5.11 17.61
CA ARG A 175 24.87 4.12 17.67
C ARG A 175 24.50 2.77 17.08
N LEU A 176 23.21 2.46 16.97
CA LEU A 176 22.72 1.21 16.39
C LEU A 176 21.48 1.48 15.55
N ALA A 177 21.45 0.98 14.32
CA ALA A 177 20.34 1.13 13.40
C ALA A 177 19.84 -0.21 12.90
N PHE A 178 18.54 -0.25 12.62
CA PHE A 178 17.82 -1.34 11.99
C PHE A 178 17.13 -0.81 10.73
N VAL A 179 17.44 -1.35 9.55
CA VAL A 179 16.81 -0.96 8.26
C VAL A 179 16.36 -2.19 7.47
N GLY A 180 15.10 -2.23 7.01
CA GLY A 180 14.56 -3.39 6.31
C GLY A 180 13.09 -3.28 5.91
N GLY A 181 12.45 -4.44 5.70
CA GLY A 181 11.06 -4.54 5.24
C GLY A 181 10.01 -4.61 6.35
N LEU A 182 10.41 -4.90 7.60
CA LEU A 182 9.48 -5.17 8.69
C LEU A 182 9.02 -3.91 9.44
N ASP A 183 7.72 -3.65 9.37
CA ASP A 183 7.03 -2.69 10.24
C ASP A 183 6.76 -3.29 11.64
N LEU A 184 6.71 -2.44 12.66
CA LEU A 184 6.33 -2.84 14.02
C LEU A 184 4.80 -2.92 14.17
N THR A 185 4.16 -3.85 13.48
CA THR A 185 2.69 -3.99 13.42
C THR A 185 2.25 -5.47 13.36
N ARG A 186 0.94 -5.69 13.34
CA ARG A 186 0.28 -7.01 13.41
C ARG A 186 0.73 -7.98 12.31
N ALA A 187 0.71 -9.29 12.57
CA ALA A 187 0.93 -10.31 11.53
C ALA A 187 2.27 -10.25 10.76
N ARG A 188 3.36 -9.82 11.42
CA ARG A 188 4.72 -9.78 10.85
C ARG A 188 5.71 -10.75 11.50
N TRP A 189 5.37 -11.35 12.64
CA TRP A 189 6.25 -12.28 13.33
C TRP A 189 6.16 -13.66 12.69
N ASP A 190 7.30 -14.29 12.41
CA ASP A 190 7.40 -15.68 11.97
C ASP A 190 8.83 -16.17 12.23
N THR A 191 9.02 -17.48 12.09
CA THR A 191 10.34 -18.12 12.18
C THR A 191 10.77 -18.68 10.82
N PRO A 192 12.07 -18.93 10.60
CA PRO A 192 12.58 -19.58 9.38
C PRO A 192 11.97 -20.96 9.10
N ALA A 193 11.26 -21.56 10.06
CA ALA A 193 10.53 -22.79 9.84
C ALA A 193 9.34 -22.59 8.88
N HIS A 194 8.67 -21.44 8.94
CA HIS A 194 7.39 -21.13 8.29
C HIS A 194 6.34 -22.25 8.45
N ALA A 195 6.40 -22.99 9.57
CA ALA A 195 5.52 -24.13 9.83
C ALA A 195 4.07 -23.70 9.67
N ALA A 196 3.25 -24.40 8.87
CA ALA A 196 1.93 -23.92 8.45
C ALA A 196 0.98 -23.59 9.61
N ASP A 197 1.14 -24.26 10.75
CA ASP A 197 0.25 -24.26 11.91
C ASP A 197 0.91 -23.71 13.19
N ASP A 198 1.98 -22.90 13.08
CA ASP A 198 2.65 -22.33 14.26
C ASP A 198 1.66 -21.59 15.17
N PRO A 199 1.45 -22.07 16.42
CA PRO A 199 0.41 -21.55 17.30
C PRO A 199 0.68 -20.11 17.78
N ARG A 200 1.92 -19.64 17.63
CA ARG A 200 2.36 -18.30 18.04
C ARG A 200 1.99 -17.22 17.02
N ARG A 201 1.71 -17.59 15.76
CA ARG A 201 1.26 -16.65 14.72
C ARG A 201 -0.20 -16.27 14.90
N ARG A 202 -0.43 -15.40 15.87
CA ARG A 202 -1.73 -14.78 16.16
C ARG A 202 -1.61 -13.27 16.24
N ASP A 203 -2.57 -12.57 15.67
CA ASP A 203 -2.65 -11.12 15.82
C ASP A 203 -3.09 -10.73 17.25
N GLU A 204 -3.16 -9.43 17.50
CA GLU A 204 -3.56 -8.87 18.79
C GLU A 204 -5.01 -9.18 19.19
N GLN A 205 -5.82 -9.70 18.26
CA GLN A 205 -7.20 -10.15 18.46
C GLN A 205 -7.27 -11.68 18.65
N GLY A 206 -6.11 -12.36 18.62
CA GLY A 206 -5.99 -13.81 18.73
C GLY A 206 -6.27 -14.56 17.43
N MET A 207 -6.48 -13.87 16.30
CA MET A 207 -6.75 -14.48 15.01
C MET A 207 -5.46 -15.04 14.41
N PRO A 208 -5.44 -16.32 13.98
CA PRO A 208 -4.26 -16.87 13.31
C PRO A 208 -4.00 -16.19 11.95
N TYR A 209 -2.73 -16.05 11.59
CA TYR A 209 -2.30 -15.57 10.28
C TYR A 209 -1.26 -16.52 9.63
N GLY A 210 -1.14 -16.43 8.30
CA GLY A 210 -0.24 -17.28 7.52
C GLY A 210 1.23 -16.93 7.72
N PRO A 211 2.16 -17.79 7.24
CA PRO A 211 3.59 -17.51 7.35
C PRO A 211 3.99 -16.22 6.62
N PHE A 212 5.00 -15.54 7.15
CA PHE A 212 5.46 -14.23 6.69
C PHE A 212 6.99 -14.24 6.65
N HIS A 213 7.56 -13.87 5.51
CA HIS A 213 9.00 -13.85 5.30
C HIS A 213 9.48 -12.43 4.98
N ASP A 214 10.52 -11.97 5.66
CA ASP A 214 11.11 -10.64 5.45
C ASP A 214 12.54 -10.56 5.98
N VAL A 215 13.26 -9.49 5.65
CA VAL A 215 14.67 -9.31 6.01
C VAL A 215 14.93 -7.89 6.53
N HIS A 216 15.73 -7.81 7.58
CA HIS A 216 16.20 -6.57 8.18
C HIS A 216 17.72 -6.58 8.32
N THR A 217 18.34 -5.41 8.21
CA THR A 217 19.76 -5.21 8.54
C THR A 217 19.90 -4.59 9.91
N MET A 218 20.99 -4.91 10.60
CA MET A 218 21.40 -4.31 11.86
C MET A 218 22.86 -3.92 11.77
N PHE A 219 23.17 -2.66 12.07
CA PHE A 219 24.53 -2.13 11.99
C PHE A 219 24.74 -0.96 12.94
N ASP A 220 26.01 -0.74 13.32
CA ASP A 220 26.44 0.36 14.19
C ASP A 220 27.37 1.35 13.45
N GLY A 221 28.14 2.14 14.20
CA GLY A 221 29.09 3.10 13.67
C GLY A 221 28.46 4.33 13.02
N ASP A 222 29.23 5.01 12.17
CA ASP A 222 28.80 6.23 11.46
C ASP A 222 27.58 5.97 10.54
N ALA A 223 27.43 4.75 10.05
CA ALA A 223 26.27 4.36 9.27
C ALA A 223 24.98 4.43 10.11
N ALA A 224 25.01 3.99 11.37
CA ALA A 224 23.86 4.11 12.26
C ALA A 224 23.53 5.57 12.59
N ALA A 225 24.57 6.40 12.79
CA ALA A 225 24.40 7.84 12.99
C ALA A 225 23.74 8.52 11.79
N ALA A 226 24.10 8.13 10.56
CA ALA A 226 23.48 8.65 9.33
C ALA A 226 21.98 8.28 9.22
N ILE A 227 21.57 7.07 9.62
CA ILE A 227 20.13 6.73 9.70
C ILE A 227 19.44 7.61 10.75
N GLY A 228 20.10 7.90 11.87
CA GLY A 228 19.61 8.84 12.86
C GLY A 228 19.42 10.27 12.33
N GLU A 229 20.35 10.75 11.50
CA GLU A 229 20.24 12.04 10.81
C GLU A 229 19.02 12.06 9.89
N GLN A 230 18.82 10.99 9.12
CA GLN A 230 17.64 10.84 8.28
C GLN A 230 16.34 10.82 9.09
N ALA A 231 16.30 10.11 10.23
CA ALA A 231 15.13 10.09 11.11
C ALA A 231 14.78 11.50 11.61
N ARG A 232 15.78 12.30 11.99
CA ARG A 232 15.60 13.71 12.40
C ARG A 232 15.18 14.61 11.22
N ALA A 233 15.76 14.43 10.05
CA ALA A 233 15.42 15.19 8.85
C ALA A 233 13.95 14.93 8.45
N ARG A 234 13.54 13.66 8.46
CA ARG A 234 12.14 13.27 8.19
C ARG A 234 11.18 13.83 9.24
N TRP A 235 11.55 13.76 10.53
CA TRP A 235 10.75 14.35 11.60
C TRP A 235 10.56 15.86 11.42
N LEU A 236 11.62 16.59 11.06
CA LEU A 236 11.54 18.02 10.77
C LEU A 236 10.56 18.29 9.62
N LEU A 237 10.63 17.51 8.54
CA LEU A 237 9.72 17.65 7.40
C LEU A 237 8.25 17.41 7.78
N ALA A 238 7.98 16.34 8.55
CA ALA A 238 6.64 15.96 9.00
C ALA A 238 6.06 16.94 10.04
N CYS A 239 6.86 17.38 11.01
CA CYS A 239 6.37 18.14 12.16
C CYS A 239 6.62 19.65 12.06
N GLY A 240 7.42 20.11 11.10
CA GLY A 240 7.81 21.53 10.94
C GLY A 240 8.66 22.09 12.08
N ARG A 241 9.13 21.24 13.00
CA ARG A 241 9.98 21.64 14.13
C ARG A 241 11.15 20.67 14.28
N PRO A 242 12.39 21.16 14.41
CA PRO A 242 13.51 20.29 14.68
C PRO A 242 13.36 19.72 16.09
N ILE A 243 13.78 18.49 16.28
CA ILE A 243 13.88 17.95 17.63
C ILE A 243 15.18 18.46 18.24
N ALA A 244 15.09 19.19 19.34
CA ALA A 244 16.25 19.67 20.08
C ALA A 244 16.88 18.52 20.90
N ILE A 245 17.51 17.56 20.21
CA ILE A 245 18.16 16.41 20.84
C ILE A 245 19.67 16.52 20.62
N ARG A 246 20.42 16.37 21.71
CA ARG A 246 21.88 16.28 21.72
C ARG A 246 22.38 14.84 21.68
N ALA A 247 21.61 13.87 21.15
CA ALA A 247 22.01 12.46 21.10
C ALA A 247 23.38 12.27 20.43
N HIS A 248 23.63 12.96 19.32
CA HIS A 248 24.94 13.00 18.66
C HIS A 248 26.09 13.46 19.59
N LYS A 249 25.84 14.27 20.62
CA LYS A 249 26.85 14.68 21.61
C LYS A 249 27.14 13.62 22.68
N HIS A 250 26.37 12.55 22.69
CA HIS A 250 26.57 11.39 23.58
C HIS A 250 27.29 10.23 22.88
N LEU A 251 27.55 10.33 21.56
CA LEU A 251 28.42 9.40 20.83
C LEU A 251 29.84 9.36 21.42
N GLU A 252 30.26 10.44 22.08
CA GLU A 252 31.60 10.63 22.66
C GLU A 252 31.72 10.16 24.13
N ARG A 253 30.69 9.50 24.69
CA ARG A 253 30.74 9.02 26.09
C ARG A 253 31.07 7.52 26.14
N ASP A 254 32.28 7.21 26.59
CA ASP A 254 32.79 5.83 26.74
C ASP A 254 32.03 4.99 27.79
N ASP A 255 31.30 5.63 28.71
CA ASP A 255 30.64 4.95 29.84
C ASP A 255 29.26 4.34 29.50
N ASP A 256 28.66 4.70 28.37
CA ASP A 256 27.35 4.16 27.98
C ASP A 256 27.48 2.72 27.45
N PRO A 257 26.59 1.80 27.86
CA PRO A 257 26.66 0.43 27.38
C PRO A 257 26.41 0.38 25.87
N ASP A 258 27.21 -0.42 25.19
CA ASP A 258 27.02 -0.73 23.77
C ASP A 258 25.58 -1.19 23.49
N PRO A 259 24.79 -0.49 22.65
CA PRO A 259 23.40 -0.87 22.37
C PRO A 259 23.28 -2.19 21.57
N TRP A 260 24.35 -2.67 20.94
CA TRP A 260 24.38 -3.98 20.32
C TRP A 260 24.14 -5.09 21.37
N PRO A 261 23.13 -5.96 21.21
CA PRO A 261 22.89 -7.04 22.16
C PRO A 261 24.07 -8.02 22.19
N PRO A 262 24.62 -8.39 23.36
CA PRO A 262 25.82 -9.25 23.44
C PRO A 262 25.74 -10.59 22.72
N GLY A 263 24.54 -11.16 22.58
CA GLY A 263 24.29 -12.43 21.87
C GLY A 263 23.85 -12.27 20.42
N ALA A 264 23.73 -11.04 19.89
CA ALA A 264 23.33 -10.82 18.51
C ALA A 264 24.46 -11.17 17.54
N GLN A 265 24.13 -11.94 16.51
CA GLN A 265 25.04 -12.36 15.45
C GLN A 265 25.70 -11.16 14.77
N VAL A 266 26.97 -11.31 14.39
CA VAL A 266 27.72 -10.36 13.55
C VAL A 266 28.15 -11.12 12.29
N ASP A 267 27.67 -10.69 11.12
CA ASP A 267 28.01 -11.33 9.84
C ASP A 267 29.39 -10.88 9.36
N VAL A 268 29.70 -9.60 9.52
CA VAL A 268 30.99 -9.01 9.14
C VAL A 268 31.27 -7.77 9.99
N ARG A 269 32.56 -7.47 10.17
CA ARG A 269 33.05 -6.29 10.89
C ARG A 269 33.78 -5.32 9.98
N ASP A 270 33.84 -4.06 10.38
CA ASP A 270 34.63 -3.00 9.74
C ASP A 270 34.32 -2.89 8.24
N VAL A 271 33.11 -2.42 7.92
CA VAL A 271 32.59 -2.37 6.56
C VAL A 271 32.12 -0.97 6.16
N GLN A 272 32.08 -0.73 4.84
CA GLN A 272 31.46 0.46 4.27
C GLN A 272 30.07 0.11 3.75
N LEU A 273 29.08 0.90 4.18
CA LEU A 273 27.68 0.76 3.81
C LEU A 273 27.23 1.94 2.96
N GLY A 274 26.69 1.67 1.78
CA GLY A 274 25.95 2.64 0.99
C GLY A 274 24.53 2.79 1.52
N ILE A 275 24.08 4.01 1.75
CA ILE A 275 22.70 4.29 2.16
C ILE A 275 22.02 5.04 1.02
N ALA A 276 20.90 4.53 0.54
CA ALA A 276 20.17 5.09 -0.60
C ALA A 276 18.70 5.35 -0.25
N TYR A 277 18.17 6.46 -0.75
CA TYR A 277 16.79 6.87 -0.51
C TYR A 277 15.99 6.98 -1.81
N THR A 278 14.69 6.77 -1.68
CA THR A 278 13.69 7.34 -2.62
C THR A 278 12.93 8.42 -1.86
N ALA A 279 12.74 9.57 -2.48
CA ALA A 279 11.80 10.58 -1.99
C ALA A 279 11.20 11.32 -3.19
N PRO A 280 9.87 11.43 -3.29
CA PRO A 280 9.25 12.19 -4.37
C PRO A 280 9.51 13.69 -4.16
N ARG A 281 9.36 14.46 -5.25
CA ARG A 281 9.32 15.92 -5.14
C ARG A 281 8.16 16.33 -4.22
N HIS A 282 8.47 17.06 -3.16
CA HIS A 282 7.46 17.56 -2.23
C HIS A 282 7.84 18.94 -1.70
N ARG A 283 6.95 19.92 -1.84
CA ARG A 283 7.23 21.33 -1.55
C ARG A 283 8.48 21.78 -2.34
N ASP A 284 9.45 22.38 -1.67
CA ASP A 284 10.70 22.87 -2.27
C ASP A 284 11.81 21.81 -2.36
N ALA A 285 11.59 20.60 -1.82
CA ALA A 285 12.58 19.53 -1.86
C ALA A 285 12.64 18.87 -3.25
N ALA A 286 13.86 18.70 -3.76
CA ALA A 286 14.12 17.97 -5.00
C ALA A 286 13.78 16.47 -4.83
N PRO A 287 13.33 15.79 -5.90
CA PRO A 287 13.15 14.34 -5.85
C PRO A 287 14.49 13.63 -5.70
N VAL A 288 14.47 12.52 -4.96
CA VAL A 288 15.60 11.60 -4.75
C VAL A 288 15.21 10.25 -5.31
N SER A 289 16.04 9.69 -6.20
CA SER A 289 15.80 8.40 -6.87
C SER A 289 17.02 7.48 -6.79
N GLN A 290 17.79 7.57 -5.70
CA GLN A 290 19.05 6.83 -5.55
C GLN A 290 18.81 5.31 -5.54
N VAL A 291 17.73 4.85 -4.88
CA VAL A 291 17.35 3.42 -4.86
C VAL A 291 17.07 2.90 -6.28
N ARG A 292 16.41 3.69 -7.14
CA ARG A 292 16.18 3.31 -8.53
C ARG A 292 17.50 3.09 -9.28
N GLU A 293 18.45 4.00 -9.12
CA GLU A 293 19.77 3.89 -9.74
C GLU A 293 20.57 2.72 -9.16
N LEU A 294 20.49 2.49 -7.85
CA LEU A 294 21.14 1.36 -7.19
C LEU A 294 20.60 0.01 -7.69
N VAL A 295 19.29 -0.13 -7.84
CA VAL A 295 18.67 -1.33 -8.44
C VAL A 295 19.15 -1.51 -9.88
N ALA A 296 19.14 -0.44 -10.67
CA ALA A 296 19.57 -0.49 -12.06
C ALA A 296 21.04 -0.92 -12.19
N ASP A 297 21.92 -0.33 -11.38
CA ASP A 297 23.35 -0.64 -11.36
C ASP A 297 23.60 -2.06 -10.88
N THR A 298 22.93 -2.50 -9.81
CA THR A 298 22.99 -3.88 -9.30
C THR A 298 22.66 -4.90 -10.41
N ILE A 299 21.61 -4.66 -11.20
CA ILE A 299 21.25 -5.54 -12.32
C ILE A 299 22.27 -5.45 -13.45
N ARG A 300 22.71 -4.25 -13.82
CA ARG A 300 23.67 -4.05 -14.93
C ARG A 300 25.03 -4.68 -14.65
N THR A 301 25.50 -4.63 -13.40
CA THR A 301 26.80 -5.18 -13.02
C THR A 301 26.81 -6.69 -12.85
N ALA A 302 25.64 -7.33 -12.73
CA ALA A 302 25.53 -8.77 -12.55
C ALA A 302 26.12 -9.56 -13.72
N ARG A 303 27.06 -10.46 -13.45
CA ARG A 303 27.75 -11.32 -14.42
C ARG A 303 27.51 -12.81 -14.21
N ARG A 304 27.45 -13.28 -12.97
CA ARG A 304 27.38 -14.71 -12.62
C ARG A 304 26.00 -15.08 -12.07
N HIS A 305 25.58 -14.41 -11.00
CA HIS A 305 24.31 -14.68 -10.32
C HIS A 305 23.66 -13.39 -9.84
N LEU A 306 22.36 -13.27 -10.10
CA LEU A 306 21.50 -12.24 -9.54
C LEU A 306 20.36 -12.93 -8.78
N TYR A 307 20.39 -12.81 -7.46
CA TYR A 307 19.34 -13.28 -6.57
C TYR A 307 18.48 -12.10 -6.12
N LEU A 308 17.17 -12.15 -6.36
CA LEU A 308 16.22 -11.14 -5.94
C LEU A 308 15.13 -11.79 -5.08
N GLU A 309 14.77 -11.15 -3.98
CA GLU A 309 13.53 -11.44 -3.27
C GLU A 309 12.69 -10.17 -3.17
N ASN A 310 11.45 -10.23 -3.63
CA ASN A 310 10.58 -9.06 -3.55
C ASN A 310 9.09 -9.37 -3.48
N GLN A 311 8.38 -8.61 -2.64
CA GLN A 311 6.91 -8.62 -2.56
C GLN A 311 6.25 -8.27 -3.91
N TYR A 312 6.74 -7.21 -4.55
CA TYR A 312 6.24 -6.76 -5.84
C TYR A 312 7.34 -6.76 -6.88
N PHE A 313 7.03 -7.32 -8.05
CA PHE A 313 7.97 -7.45 -9.15
C PHE A 313 7.31 -6.93 -10.42
N THR A 314 7.35 -5.61 -10.60
CA THR A 314 6.54 -4.85 -11.57
C THR A 314 7.24 -3.61 -12.14
N ALA A 315 8.39 -3.20 -11.58
CA ALA A 315 9.05 -1.95 -11.92
C ALA A 315 9.57 -1.89 -13.37
N ALA A 316 9.39 -0.73 -14.00
CA ALA A 316 9.86 -0.47 -15.36
C ALA A 316 11.40 -0.52 -15.46
N VAL A 317 12.11 0.01 -14.47
CA VAL A 317 13.59 -0.05 -14.44
C VAL A 317 14.10 -1.49 -14.44
N VAL A 318 13.46 -2.38 -13.68
CA VAL A 318 13.80 -3.81 -13.63
C VAL A 318 13.51 -4.47 -14.97
N ARG A 319 12.34 -4.19 -15.58
CA ARG A 319 12.02 -4.67 -16.93
C ARG A 319 13.12 -4.30 -17.91
N GLU A 320 13.53 -3.05 -17.94
CA GLU A 320 14.50 -2.53 -18.91
C GLU A 320 15.89 -3.12 -18.69
N THR A 321 16.42 -3.04 -17.48
CA THR A 321 17.79 -3.49 -17.20
C THR A 321 17.91 -5.00 -17.24
N LEU A 322 16.92 -5.73 -16.72
CA LEU A 322 16.98 -7.19 -16.66
C LEU A 322 16.72 -7.83 -18.02
N SER A 323 15.77 -7.30 -18.83
CA SER A 323 15.60 -7.77 -20.21
C SER A 323 16.88 -7.57 -21.03
N ALA A 324 17.56 -6.43 -20.87
CA ALA A 324 18.83 -6.18 -21.56
C ALA A 324 19.91 -7.19 -21.13
N ARG A 325 20.05 -7.49 -19.84
CA ARG A 325 21.04 -8.44 -19.33
C ARG A 325 20.72 -9.90 -19.66
N LEU A 326 19.44 -10.28 -19.72
CA LEU A 326 19.02 -11.64 -20.12
C LEU A 326 19.23 -11.89 -21.62
N ALA A 327 19.15 -10.85 -22.45
CA ALA A 327 19.41 -10.94 -23.88
C ALA A 327 20.91 -10.95 -24.24
N ASP A 328 21.78 -10.59 -23.29
CA ASP A 328 23.24 -10.50 -23.45
C ASP A 328 23.89 -11.88 -23.32
N ASP A 329 24.86 -12.18 -24.18
CA ASP A 329 25.62 -13.45 -24.19
C ASP A 329 26.34 -13.65 -22.85
N ASP A 330 26.83 -12.59 -22.22
CA ASP A 330 27.50 -12.60 -20.91
C ASP A 330 26.54 -12.25 -19.75
N GLY A 331 25.24 -12.42 -19.95
CA GLY A 331 24.19 -12.22 -18.95
C GLY A 331 24.31 -13.11 -17.70
N PRO A 332 23.86 -12.63 -16.53
CA PRO A 332 23.89 -13.40 -15.29
C PRO A 332 22.82 -14.49 -15.29
N ASP A 333 23.03 -15.50 -14.46
CA ASP A 333 21.97 -16.41 -14.08
C ASP A 333 21.06 -15.74 -13.03
N VAL A 334 19.74 -15.79 -13.20
CA VAL A 334 18.81 -14.94 -12.45
C VAL A 334 17.80 -15.79 -11.69
N THR A 335 17.74 -15.59 -10.38
CA THR A 335 16.76 -16.19 -9.49
C THR A 335 15.92 -15.09 -8.85
N VAL A 336 14.60 -15.15 -9.01
CA VAL A 336 13.67 -14.22 -8.35
C VAL A 336 12.71 -15.01 -7.47
N VAL A 337 12.66 -14.70 -6.18
CA VAL A 337 11.69 -15.25 -5.23
C VAL A 337 10.62 -14.19 -4.96
N ALA A 338 9.36 -14.58 -5.13
CA ALA A 338 8.20 -13.71 -4.98
C ALA A 338 7.07 -14.46 -4.26
N PRO A 339 6.09 -13.76 -3.66
CA PRO A 339 4.95 -14.44 -3.03
C PRO A 339 4.12 -15.15 -4.10
N ARG A 340 3.57 -16.34 -3.81
CA ARG A 340 2.74 -17.07 -4.79
C ARG A 340 1.54 -16.24 -5.24
N VAL A 341 0.87 -15.59 -4.30
CA VAL A 341 -0.26 -14.68 -4.51
C VAL A 341 -0.02 -13.37 -3.78
N GLN A 342 -0.64 -12.29 -4.25
CA GLN A 342 -0.61 -10.98 -3.61
C GLN A 342 -1.62 -10.91 -2.46
N SER A 343 -1.26 -10.19 -1.40
CA SER A 343 -2.14 -10.00 -0.24
C SER A 343 -3.35 -9.15 -0.63
N GLY A 344 -4.54 -9.77 -0.68
CA GLY A 344 -5.79 -9.08 -0.97
C GLY A 344 -6.23 -9.23 -2.43
N TRP A 345 -7.56 -9.22 -2.65
CA TRP A 345 -8.14 -9.44 -3.98
C TRP A 345 -7.81 -8.31 -4.96
N LEU A 346 -7.71 -7.08 -4.48
CA LEU A 346 -7.43 -5.89 -5.30
C LEU A 346 -5.98 -5.89 -5.76
N GLN A 347 -5.05 -6.16 -4.84
CA GLN A 347 -3.63 -6.27 -5.12
C GLN A 347 -3.37 -7.42 -6.11
N GLU A 348 -4.05 -8.57 -5.96
CA GLU A 348 -3.95 -9.67 -6.92
C GLU A 348 -4.47 -9.27 -8.31
N ALA A 349 -5.62 -8.60 -8.38
CA ALA A 349 -6.20 -8.14 -9.64
C ALA A 349 -5.42 -7.00 -10.32
N THR A 350 -4.40 -6.43 -9.65
CA THR A 350 -3.63 -5.28 -10.12
C THR A 350 -2.15 -5.61 -10.22
N MET A 351 -1.45 -5.73 -9.09
CA MET A 351 -0.03 -6.08 -9.01
C MET A 351 0.25 -7.49 -9.56
N GLY A 352 -0.68 -8.44 -9.39
CA GLY A 352 -0.55 -9.78 -9.98
C GLY A 352 -0.53 -9.75 -11.51
N VAL A 353 -1.38 -8.92 -12.13
CA VAL A 353 -1.42 -8.70 -13.58
C VAL A 353 -0.14 -8.04 -14.07
N LEU A 354 0.34 -6.99 -13.38
CA LEU A 354 1.58 -6.31 -13.74
C LEU A 354 2.80 -7.24 -13.63
N ARG A 355 2.83 -8.10 -12.61
CA ARG A 355 3.89 -9.11 -12.45
C ARG A 355 3.89 -10.12 -13.59
N ALA A 356 2.71 -10.60 -13.98
CA ALA A 356 2.57 -11.53 -15.09
C ALA A 356 3.04 -10.91 -16.42
N ARG A 357 2.74 -9.64 -16.67
CA ARG A 357 3.25 -8.90 -17.84
C ARG A 357 4.77 -8.76 -17.82
N LEU A 358 5.34 -8.41 -16.67
CA LEU A 358 6.81 -8.35 -16.51
C LEU A 358 7.44 -9.72 -16.73
N HIS A 359 6.89 -10.76 -16.11
CA HIS A 359 7.36 -12.14 -16.25
C HIS A 359 7.38 -12.58 -17.73
N ALA A 360 6.29 -12.38 -18.46
CA ALA A 360 6.22 -12.70 -19.89
C ALA A 360 7.27 -11.93 -20.71
N THR A 361 7.53 -10.67 -20.37
CA THR A 361 8.57 -9.85 -21.04
C THR A 361 9.96 -10.40 -20.78
N LEU A 362 10.26 -10.83 -19.55
CA LEU A 362 11.57 -11.39 -19.19
C LEU A 362 11.79 -12.77 -19.81
N VAL A 363 10.76 -13.64 -19.81
CA VAL A 363 10.80 -14.94 -20.50
C VAL A 363 11.06 -14.76 -22.00
N ALA A 364 10.42 -13.78 -22.63
CA ALA A 364 10.66 -13.48 -24.05
C ALA A 364 12.07 -12.91 -24.33
N ALA A 365 12.67 -12.21 -23.36
CA ALA A 365 14.01 -11.65 -23.49
C ALA A 365 15.13 -12.68 -23.19
N ASP A 366 14.83 -13.71 -22.39
CA ASP A 366 15.78 -14.73 -21.96
C ASP A 366 16.08 -15.77 -23.05
N ARG A 367 17.06 -15.44 -23.90
CA ARG A 367 17.53 -16.32 -24.98
C ARG A 367 18.25 -17.57 -24.48
N PHE A 368 18.73 -17.54 -23.24
CA PHE A 368 19.66 -18.53 -22.70
C PHE A 368 19.06 -19.42 -21.61
N GLY A 369 17.81 -19.21 -21.22
CA GLY A 369 17.14 -19.96 -20.15
C GLY A 369 17.72 -19.69 -18.76
N ARG A 370 18.22 -18.47 -18.51
CA ARG A 370 18.86 -18.01 -17.27
C ARG A 370 17.89 -17.51 -16.20
N TYR A 371 16.64 -17.21 -16.56
CA TYR A 371 15.67 -16.62 -15.64
C TYR A 371 14.82 -17.68 -14.94
N ARG A 372 14.68 -17.55 -13.62
CA ARG A 372 13.75 -18.32 -12.78
C ARG A 372 12.92 -17.39 -11.92
N LEU A 373 11.60 -17.52 -11.98
CA LEU A 373 10.67 -16.93 -11.02
C LEU A 373 10.13 -18.04 -10.12
N LEU A 374 10.35 -17.92 -8.82
CA LEU A 374 10.09 -18.95 -7.82
C LEU A 374 9.25 -18.38 -6.67
N TYR A 375 8.61 -19.28 -5.92
CA TYR A 375 7.93 -18.96 -4.66
C TYR A 375 8.27 -20.02 -3.60
N PRO A 376 8.33 -19.66 -2.30
CA PRO A 376 8.51 -20.63 -1.22
C PRO A 376 7.25 -21.46 -1.02
N HIS A 377 7.41 -22.78 -1.05
CA HIS A 377 6.37 -23.76 -0.78
C HIS A 377 6.63 -24.43 0.56
N VAL A 378 5.58 -24.54 1.38
CA VAL A 378 5.58 -25.29 2.64
C VAL A 378 4.35 -26.20 2.64
N ASP A 379 4.54 -27.46 2.98
CA ASP A 379 3.44 -28.42 3.10
C ASP A 379 2.47 -28.02 4.23
N GLY A 380 1.18 -28.33 4.04
CA GLY A 380 0.14 -28.01 5.02
C GLY A 380 -0.49 -26.62 4.90
N LEU A 381 0.02 -25.73 4.02
CA LEU A 381 -0.56 -24.39 3.82
C LEU A 381 -1.89 -24.36 3.07
N GLY A 382 -2.29 -25.46 2.40
CA GLY A 382 -3.49 -25.49 1.56
C GLY A 382 -3.42 -24.41 0.47
N ASP A 383 -4.43 -23.53 0.42
CA ASP A 383 -4.48 -22.39 -0.49
C ASP A 383 -3.62 -21.19 -0.05
N GLY A 384 -2.98 -21.25 1.12
CA GLY A 384 -2.07 -20.23 1.64
C GLY A 384 -0.68 -20.27 1.00
N CYS A 385 0.13 -19.26 1.27
CA CYS A 385 1.54 -19.21 0.88
C CYS A 385 2.36 -18.51 1.97
N VAL A 386 3.68 -18.72 1.94
CA VAL A 386 4.59 -17.83 2.65
C VAL A 386 4.50 -16.46 2.00
N ASN A 387 4.14 -15.45 2.78
CA ASN A 387 4.05 -14.09 2.29
C ASN A 387 5.45 -13.48 2.23
N VAL A 388 6.11 -13.60 1.07
CA VAL A 388 7.41 -12.97 0.81
C VAL A 388 7.23 -11.46 0.76
N HIS A 389 7.65 -10.80 1.83
CA HIS A 389 7.63 -9.35 2.00
C HIS A 389 9.05 -8.76 1.97
N SER A 390 10.10 -9.59 1.90
CA SER A 390 11.48 -9.12 1.77
C SER A 390 11.69 -8.22 0.56
N LYS A 391 12.72 -7.35 0.64
CA LYS A 391 13.19 -6.52 -0.47
C LYS A 391 14.71 -6.61 -0.55
N VAL A 392 15.17 -7.74 -1.09
CA VAL A 392 16.58 -8.15 -1.10
C VAL A 392 17.07 -8.25 -2.54
N ALA A 393 18.29 -7.79 -2.79
CA ALA A 393 19.03 -8.09 -4.00
C ALA A 393 20.47 -8.49 -3.65
N ILE A 394 20.93 -9.61 -4.21
CA ILE A 394 22.32 -10.06 -4.10
C ILE A 394 22.86 -10.26 -5.51
N VAL A 395 23.98 -9.62 -5.81
CA VAL A 395 24.66 -9.73 -7.10
C VAL A 395 26.06 -10.26 -6.92
N ASP A 396 26.37 -11.39 -7.57
CA ASP A 396 27.71 -11.99 -7.69
C ASP A 396 28.49 -12.20 -6.38
N ASP A 397 27.79 -12.22 -5.25
CA ASP A 397 28.36 -12.11 -3.91
C ASP A 397 29.18 -10.83 -3.68
N GLU A 398 29.05 -9.83 -4.56
CA GLU A 398 29.75 -8.53 -4.55
C GLU A 398 28.94 -7.44 -3.87
N CYS A 399 27.61 -7.50 -3.97
CA CYS A 399 26.73 -6.53 -3.33
C CYS A 399 25.48 -7.20 -2.78
N LEU A 400 25.16 -6.85 -1.54
CA LEU A 400 23.91 -7.15 -0.85
C LEU A 400 23.15 -5.84 -0.63
N MET A 401 21.94 -5.74 -1.15
CA MET A 401 21.02 -4.64 -0.93
C MET A 401 19.80 -5.14 -0.15
N ILE A 402 19.49 -4.47 0.97
CA ILE A 402 18.31 -4.75 1.81
C ILE A 402 17.65 -3.42 2.17
N GLY A 403 16.32 -3.35 2.18
CA GLY A 403 15.62 -2.17 2.63
C GLY A 403 14.11 -2.27 2.56
N SER A 404 13.45 -1.13 2.38
CA SER A 404 11.99 -1.05 2.32
C SER A 404 11.41 -1.03 0.89
N ALA A 405 12.25 -0.79 -0.12
CA ALA A 405 11.80 -0.53 -1.48
C ALA A 405 11.39 -1.79 -2.24
N ASN A 406 10.11 -1.87 -2.62
CA ASN A 406 9.64 -2.93 -3.52
C ASN A 406 10.17 -2.72 -4.95
N LEU A 407 10.24 -3.78 -5.75
CA LEU A 407 10.53 -3.66 -7.19
C LEU A 407 9.25 -3.29 -7.95
N ASN A 408 8.63 -2.17 -7.56
CA ASN A 408 7.52 -1.50 -8.24
C ASN A 408 7.86 -0.03 -8.51
N ASN A 409 7.19 0.61 -9.45
CA ASN A 409 7.47 2.01 -9.83
C ASN A 409 7.28 2.98 -8.67
N ARG A 410 6.32 2.68 -7.78
CA ARG A 410 6.07 3.49 -6.60
C ARG A 410 7.29 3.59 -5.68
N SER A 411 7.92 2.47 -5.32
CA SER A 411 9.10 2.50 -4.43
C SER A 411 10.33 3.09 -5.13
N MET A 412 10.36 3.04 -6.46
CA MET A 412 11.47 3.61 -7.23
C MET A 412 11.42 5.15 -7.31
N LEU A 413 10.24 5.77 -7.22
CA LEU A 413 10.07 7.20 -7.54
C LEU A 413 9.06 7.99 -6.69
N LEU A 414 8.08 7.32 -6.07
CA LEU A 414 6.92 7.97 -5.46
C LEU A 414 6.88 7.85 -3.93
N ASP A 415 7.02 6.63 -3.39
CA ASP A 415 7.00 6.38 -1.96
C ASP A 415 8.37 6.73 -1.34
N THR A 416 8.39 7.14 -0.07
CA THR A 416 9.68 7.37 0.59
C THR A 416 10.27 6.04 1.04
N GLU A 417 11.48 5.73 0.58
CA GLU A 417 12.14 4.44 0.82
C GLU A 417 13.55 4.63 1.39
N CYS A 418 14.09 3.58 2.00
CA CYS A 418 15.47 3.51 2.45
C CYS A 418 16.02 2.11 2.18
N CYS A 419 17.21 2.05 1.58
CA CYS A 419 17.95 0.82 1.34
C CYS A 419 19.40 0.96 1.78
N VAL A 420 19.96 -0.13 2.29
CA VAL A 420 21.37 -0.25 2.68
C VAL A 420 22.03 -1.26 1.75
N ALA A 421 23.20 -0.89 1.23
CA ALA A 421 24.02 -1.70 0.35
C ALA A 421 25.36 -2.00 1.01
N LEU A 422 25.65 -3.28 1.23
CA LEU A 422 26.97 -3.78 1.59
C LEU A 422 27.69 -4.23 0.32
N VAL A 423 28.84 -3.62 0.01
CA VAL A 423 29.61 -3.90 -1.21
C VAL A 423 31.01 -4.39 -0.87
N ALA A 424 31.38 -5.54 -1.43
CA ALA A 424 32.65 -6.20 -1.15
C ALA A 424 33.86 -5.39 -1.62
N ALA A 425 33.78 -4.79 -2.81
CA ALA A 425 34.84 -3.94 -3.38
C ALA A 425 36.26 -4.56 -3.29
N GLY A 426 36.35 -5.89 -3.48
CA GLY A 426 37.59 -6.65 -3.37
C GLY A 426 37.88 -7.27 -2.00
N ASP A 427 37.14 -6.92 -0.94
CA ASP A 427 37.24 -7.57 0.37
C ASP A 427 36.59 -8.95 0.35
N ALA A 428 37.42 -10.00 0.45
CA ALA A 428 36.99 -11.40 0.46
C ALA A 428 36.10 -11.76 1.66
N ARG A 429 36.28 -11.08 2.79
CA ARG A 429 35.54 -11.29 4.03
C ARG A 429 34.11 -10.78 3.89
N VAL A 430 33.94 -9.61 3.27
CA VAL A 430 32.63 -9.03 2.93
C VAL A 430 31.93 -9.89 1.88
N ARG A 431 32.64 -10.32 0.84
CA ARG A 431 32.11 -11.25 -0.16
C ARG A 431 31.59 -12.54 0.48
N ALA A 432 32.34 -13.13 1.42
CA ALA A 432 31.93 -14.33 2.13
C ALA A 432 30.67 -14.10 2.99
N ALA A 433 30.54 -12.93 3.63
CA ALA A 433 29.35 -12.57 4.39
C ALA A 433 28.10 -12.38 3.51
N ILE A 434 28.27 -11.79 2.31
CA ILE A 434 27.21 -11.66 1.31
C ILE A 434 26.77 -13.05 0.82
N ALA A 435 27.73 -13.91 0.44
CA ALA A 435 27.44 -15.29 0.04
C ALA A 435 26.74 -16.07 1.16
N GLY A 436 27.21 -15.95 2.41
CA GLY A 436 26.58 -16.59 3.57
C GLY A 436 25.15 -16.09 3.83
N THR A 437 24.82 -14.85 3.45
CA THR A 437 23.45 -14.32 3.50
C THR A 437 22.57 -14.95 2.42
N ARG A 438 23.05 -15.04 1.17
CA ARG A 438 22.39 -15.78 0.09
C ARG A 438 22.11 -17.22 0.49
N ASP A 439 23.12 -17.89 1.06
CA ASP A 439 23.03 -19.30 1.40
C ASP A 439 22.02 -19.54 2.54
N ARG A 440 21.93 -18.63 3.51
CA ARG A 440 20.89 -18.69 4.57
C ARG A 440 19.48 -18.53 4.01
N LEU A 441 19.25 -17.54 3.15
CA LEU A 441 17.95 -17.29 2.53
C LEU A 441 17.49 -18.47 1.66
N LEU A 442 18.37 -18.97 0.80
CA LEU A 442 18.09 -20.15 -0.02
C LEU A 442 17.88 -21.40 0.84
N ALA A 443 18.70 -21.62 1.87
CA ALA A 443 18.58 -22.78 2.76
C ALA A 443 17.25 -22.80 3.51
N GLU A 444 16.80 -21.63 3.96
CA GLU A 444 15.47 -21.45 4.52
C GLU A 444 14.41 -21.91 3.52
N HIS A 445 14.33 -21.31 2.35
CA HIS A 445 13.29 -21.64 1.37
C HIS A 445 13.34 -23.09 0.85
N LEU A 446 14.54 -23.71 0.81
CA LEU A 446 14.75 -25.08 0.34
C LEU A 446 14.61 -26.16 1.45
N GLY A 447 14.45 -25.75 2.70
CA GLY A 447 14.42 -26.70 3.81
C GLY A 447 15.71 -27.49 3.96
N THR A 448 16.86 -26.81 3.84
CA THR A 448 18.19 -27.40 3.95
C THR A 448 19.11 -26.52 4.81
N THR A 449 20.41 -26.80 4.85
CA THR A 449 21.40 -26.01 5.58
C THR A 449 22.13 -25.02 4.66
N PRO A 450 22.61 -23.87 5.19
CA PRO A 450 23.41 -22.94 4.39
C PRO A 450 24.66 -23.59 3.78
N ALA A 451 25.31 -24.50 4.52
CA ALA A 451 26.46 -25.26 4.03
C ALA A 451 26.11 -26.11 2.79
N ALA A 452 24.95 -26.77 2.78
CA ALA A 452 24.52 -27.55 1.61
C ALA A 452 24.26 -26.66 0.38
N VAL A 453 23.79 -25.42 0.57
CA VAL A 453 23.65 -24.45 -0.53
C VAL A 453 25.01 -24.02 -1.05
N ALA A 454 25.93 -23.65 -0.14
CA ALA A 454 27.29 -23.26 -0.49
C ALA A 454 28.02 -24.36 -1.29
N ASP A 455 27.93 -25.61 -0.82
CA ASP A 455 28.53 -26.77 -1.47
C ASP A 455 27.94 -27.01 -2.86
N ALA A 456 26.61 -26.89 -3.01
CA ALA A 456 25.95 -27.07 -4.29
C ALA A 456 26.34 -25.99 -5.31
N PHE A 457 26.45 -24.74 -4.87
CA PHE A 457 26.89 -23.62 -5.71
C PHE A 457 28.37 -23.77 -6.11
N ALA A 458 29.23 -24.16 -5.18
CA ALA A 458 30.64 -24.43 -5.46
C ALA A 458 30.83 -25.59 -6.44
N ASP A 459 30.07 -26.69 -6.27
CA ASP A 459 30.10 -27.84 -7.18
C ASP A 459 29.56 -27.49 -8.56
N ALA A 460 28.49 -26.68 -8.66
CA ALA A 460 28.02 -26.18 -9.96
C ALA A 460 29.10 -25.37 -10.68
N LEU A 461 29.75 -24.44 -9.97
CA LEU A 461 30.82 -23.62 -10.54
C LEU A 461 32.00 -24.49 -11.00
N ALA A 462 32.42 -25.48 -10.20
CA ALA A 462 33.49 -26.41 -10.54
C ALA A 462 33.18 -27.25 -11.81
N ARG A 463 31.90 -27.49 -12.08
CA ARG A 463 31.42 -28.22 -13.28
C ARG A 463 31.13 -27.31 -14.47
N GLY A 464 31.35 -26.00 -14.35
CA GLY A 464 30.96 -25.02 -15.38
C GLY A 464 29.44 -24.90 -15.57
N GLN A 465 28.66 -25.28 -14.54
CA GLN A 465 27.21 -25.16 -14.50
C GLN A 465 26.78 -23.82 -13.91
N ARG A 466 25.51 -23.49 -14.06
CA ARG A 466 24.94 -22.23 -13.57
C ARG A 466 24.44 -22.36 -12.12
N PRO A 467 24.38 -21.27 -11.35
CA PRO A 467 23.78 -21.24 -10.02
C PRO A 467 22.37 -21.86 -9.92
N ASN A 468 21.51 -21.62 -10.91
CA ASN A 468 20.16 -22.18 -11.00
C ASN A 468 20.18 -23.70 -11.16
N ASP A 469 21.24 -24.28 -11.75
CA ASP A 469 21.41 -25.75 -11.82
C ASP A 469 21.72 -26.34 -10.43
N ALA A 470 22.44 -25.60 -9.57
CA ALA A 470 22.60 -25.97 -8.16
C ALA A 470 21.26 -25.90 -7.43
N LEU A 471 20.51 -24.83 -7.67
CA LEU A 471 19.20 -24.63 -7.07
C LEU A 471 18.20 -25.73 -7.45
N ASP A 472 18.15 -26.10 -8.73
CA ASP A 472 17.28 -27.15 -9.24
C ASP A 472 17.60 -28.53 -8.63
N ARG A 473 18.87 -28.80 -8.29
CA ARG A 473 19.28 -30.02 -7.58
C ARG A 473 18.89 -30.04 -6.10
N LEU A 474 18.81 -28.87 -5.46
CA LEU A 474 18.44 -28.76 -4.04
C LEU A 474 16.92 -28.76 -3.84
N ARG A 475 16.15 -28.44 -4.88
CA ARG A 475 14.68 -28.44 -4.84
C ARG A 475 14.15 -29.85 -4.63
N LYS A 476 13.11 -29.93 -3.81
CA LYS A 476 12.42 -31.17 -3.43
C LYS A 476 10.97 -31.14 -3.91
N ASP A 477 10.43 -32.31 -4.25
CA ASP A 477 9.01 -32.46 -4.63
C ASP A 477 8.08 -32.37 -3.42
N ARG A 478 8.55 -32.86 -2.26
CA ARG A 478 7.84 -32.88 -0.99
C ARG A 478 8.57 -32.05 0.07
N GLY A 479 7.82 -31.58 1.06
CA GLY A 479 8.33 -30.74 2.12
C GLY A 479 8.57 -29.30 1.66
N ARG A 480 9.33 -28.58 2.48
CA ARG A 480 9.71 -27.19 2.19
C ARG A 480 10.67 -27.13 1.01
N SER A 481 10.35 -26.28 0.03
CA SER A 481 11.10 -26.18 -1.23
C SER A 481 10.75 -24.88 -1.96
N LEU A 482 11.54 -24.50 -2.96
CA LEU A 482 11.17 -23.47 -3.93
C LEU A 482 10.44 -24.11 -5.11
N ARG A 483 9.34 -23.49 -5.55
CA ARG A 483 8.56 -23.93 -6.71
C ARG A 483 8.46 -22.85 -7.77
N THR A 484 8.38 -23.25 -9.03
CA THR A 484 8.26 -22.33 -10.16
C THR A 484 6.94 -21.57 -10.09
N LEU A 485 7.02 -20.25 -10.20
CA LEU A 485 5.87 -19.37 -10.35
C LEU A 485 5.76 -18.96 -11.82
N ASP A 486 4.70 -19.40 -12.49
CA ASP A 486 4.39 -19.02 -13.87
C ASP A 486 3.05 -18.25 -13.90
N PRO A 487 3.08 -16.93 -13.58
CA PRO A 487 1.87 -16.13 -13.50
C PRO A 487 1.35 -15.83 -14.91
N SER A 488 0.11 -16.25 -15.20
CA SER A 488 -0.59 -15.94 -16.44
C SER A 488 -1.72 -14.93 -16.20
N VAL A 489 -2.00 -14.09 -17.20
CA VAL A 489 -3.13 -13.16 -17.17
C VAL A 489 -4.24 -13.72 -18.06
N ALA A 490 -5.44 -13.91 -17.51
CA ALA A 490 -6.60 -14.18 -18.34
C ALA A 490 -6.86 -12.97 -19.27
N PRO A 491 -7.06 -13.16 -20.59
CA PRO A 491 -7.18 -12.05 -21.55
C PRO A 491 -8.25 -11.02 -21.17
N GLN A 492 -9.31 -11.45 -20.49
CA GLN A 492 -10.39 -10.59 -20.01
C GLN A 492 -9.95 -9.67 -18.86
N LEU A 493 -9.10 -10.16 -17.95
CA LEU A 493 -8.54 -9.36 -16.86
C LEU A 493 -7.44 -8.43 -17.37
N ASP A 494 -6.64 -8.88 -18.33
CA ASP A 494 -5.61 -8.06 -18.97
C ASP A 494 -6.20 -6.81 -19.63
N ALA A 495 -7.33 -6.98 -20.33
CA ALA A 495 -8.06 -5.90 -20.97
C ALA A 495 -8.75 -4.93 -19.97
N LEU A 496 -9.06 -5.40 -18.76
CA LEU A 496 -9.73 -4.61 -17.71
C LEU A 496 -8.76 -3.76 -16.87
N VAL A 497 -7.45 -4.00 -16.96
CA VAL A 497 -6.41 -3.20 -16.29
C VAL A 497 -5.70 -2.31 -17.32
N PRO A 498 -6.30 -1.17 -17.73
CA PRO A 498 -5.68 -0.25 -18.66
C PRO A 498 -4.56 0.54 -17.97
N VAL A 499 -3.37 0.47 -18.57
CA VAL A 499 -2.15 1.25 -18.33
C VAL A 499 -1.70 1.33 -16.87
N SER A 500 -0.59 0.65 -16.58
CA SER A 500 0.19 0.60 -15.32
C SER A 500 0.34 1.93 -14.57
N ALA A 501 0.23 3.06 -15.26
CA ALA A 501 0.44 4.41 -14.74
C ALA A 501 -0.46 4.83 -13.55
N TRP A 502 -1.59 4.16 -13.29
CA TRP A 502 -2.49 4.55 -12.19
C TRP A 502 -2.36 3.71 -10.92
N LEU A 503 -2.01 2.43 -11.08
CA LEU A 503 -1.94 1.45 -9.98
C LEU A 503 -0.52 1.40 -9.39
N ASP A 504 0.47 1.56 -10.26
CA ASP A 504 1.89 1.64 -9.92
C ASP A 504 2.52 2.86 -10.64
N PRO A 505 2.11 4.09 -10.25
CA PRO A 505 2.57 5.31 -10.90
C PRO A 505 4.06 5.58 -10.67
N GLU A 506 4.75 6.03 -11.73
CA GLU A 506 6.13 6.55 -11.66
C GLU A 506 6.21 7.99 -11.13
N GLN A 507 5.08 8.71 -11.02
CA GLN A 507 5.03 10.10 -10.56
C GLN A 507 3.79 10.36 -9.70
N PRO A 508 3.83 11.34 -8.78
CA PRO A 508 2.64 11.77 -8.06
C PRO A 508 1.51 12.08 -9.04
N ILE A 509 0.33 11.52 -8.76
CA ILE A 509 -0.83 11.75 -9.60
C ILE A 509 -1.35 13.16 -9.27
N GLU A 510 -1.02 14.15 -10.10
CA GLU A 510 -1.54 15.50 -9.89
C GLU A 510 -3.08 15.50 -9.99
N PRO A 511 -3.80 16.17 -9.08
CA PRO A 511 -5.25 16.30 -9.15
C PRO A 511 -5.70 16.83 -10.51
N ASP A 512 -4.92 17.74 -11.10
CA ASP A 512 -5.19 18.33 -12.40
C ASP A 512 -4.92 17.37 -13.56
N ARG A 513 -4.03 16.38 -13.41
CA ARG A 513 -3.78 15.31 -14.40
C ARG A 513 -4.87 14.24 -14.31
N LEU A 514 -5.30 13.90 -13.09
CA LEU A 514 -6.55 13.18 -12.80
C LEU A 514 -7.77 13.90 -13.40
N ILE A 515 -7.79 15.22 -13.44
CA ILE A 515 -8.88 15.96 -14.07
C ILE A 515 -8.65 16.05 -15.59
N ARG A 516 -7.43 16.28 -16.09
CA ARG A 516 -7.12 16.43 -17.54
C ARG A 516 -7.18 15.13 -18.35
N GLU A 517 -6.97 13.96 -17.73
CA GLU A 517 -7.18 12.65 -18.38
C GLU A 517 -8.62 12.13 -18.23
N PHE A 518 -9.38 12.63 -17.25
CA PHE A 518 -10.79 12.30 -17.06
C PHE A 518 -11.76 13.35 -17.65
N VAL A 519 -11.26 14.56 -17.95
CA VAL A 519 -11.95 15.66 -18.62
C VAL A 519 -11.19 15.92 -19.93
N PRO A 520 -11.77 15.58 -21.09
CA PRO A 520 -11.14 15.86 -22.37
C PRO A 520 -10.78 17.35 -22.48
N ARG A 521 -9.53 17.67 -22.83
CA ARG A 521 -9.21 18.91 -23.57
C ARG A 521 -9.91 18.79 -24.93
N GLU A 522 -10.73 19.70 -25.43
CA GLU A 522 -10.98 21.14 -25.19
C GLU A 522 -12.44 21.44 -25.66
N GLN A 523 -13.15 22.44 -25.15
CA GLN A 523 -13.03 23.84 -25.56
C GLN A 523 -13.34 24.78 -24.40
N HIS A 524 -12.52 25.82 -24.28
CA HIS A 524 -12.68 26.92 -23.33
C HIS A 524 -14.08 27.56 -23.42
N ARG A 525 -14.89 27.39 -22.37
CA ARG A 525 -15.91 28.38 -22.03
C ARG A 525 -15.41 29.19 -20.84
N THR A 526 -15.57 30.50 -20.93
CA THR A 526 -14.99 31.51 -20.03
C THR A 526 -15.36 31.26 -18.57
N LEU A 527 -14.39 31.48 -17.67
CA LEU A 527 -14.49 31.32 -16.22
C LEU A 527 -15.78 31.92 -15.61
N SER A 528 -16.31 32.98 -16.23
CA SER A 528 -17.58 33.63 -15.85
C SER A 528 -18.77 32.69 -15.78
N ALA A 529 -18.91 31.73 -16.72
CA ALA A 529 -20.06 30.82 -16.76
C ALA A 529 -20.05 29.80 -15.60
N ARG A 530 -18.87 29.39 -15.13
CA ARG A 530 -18.73 28.43 -14.02
C ARG A 530 -19.06 29.09 -12.68
N PHE A 531 -18.64 30.34 -12.47
CA PHE A 531 -19.01 31.10 -11.28
C PHE A 531 -20.49 31.47 -11.25
N LEU A 532 -21.13 31.64 -12.42
CA LEU A 532 -22.57 31.92 -12.52
C LEU A 532 -23.41 30.69 -12.15
N VAL A 533 -23.00 29.49 -12.58
CA VAL A 533 -23.65 28.23 -12.18
C VAL A 533 -23.43 27.93 -10.70
N LEU A 534 -22.21 28.12 -10.18
CA LEU A 534 -21.94 27.93 -8.76
C LEU A 534 -22.70 28.94 -7.89
N GLY A 535 -22.77 30.20 -8.33
CA GLY A 535 -23.59 31.24 -7.71
C GLY A 535 -25.09 30.91 -7.75
N ALA A 536 -25.60 30.36 -8.85
CA ALA A 536 -26.99 29.92 -8.97
C ALA A 536 -27.31 28.74 -8.04
N ILE A 537 -26.37 27.79 -7.86
CA ILE A 537 -26.53 26.67 -6.93
C ILE A 537 -26.53 27.17 -5.47
N VAL A 538 -25.62 28.08 -5.11
CA VAL A 538 -25.57 28.67 -3.77
C VAL A 538 -26.84 29.49 -3.49
N LEU A 539 -27.34 30.26 -4.47
CA LEU A 539 -28.60 30.99 -4.36
C LEU A 539 -29.81 30.06 -4.26
N LEU A 540 -29.82 28.94 -4.98
CA LEU A 540 -30.87 27.92 -4.88
C LEU A 540 -30.87 27.24 -3.50
N ILE A 541 -29.69 26.90 -2.96
CA ILE A 541 -29.55 26.32 -1.62
C ILE A 541 -29.94 27.33 -0.55
N ALA A 542 -29.53 28.59 -0.69
CA ALA A 542 -29.93 29.67 0.20
C ALA A 542 -31.45 29.90 0.14
N ALA A 543 -32.04 29.90 -1.06
CA ALA A 543 -33.49 30.02 -1.26
C ALA A 543 -34.26 28.83 -0.67
N LEU A 544 -33.75 27.60 -0.82
CA LEU A 544 -34.29 26.39 -0.20
C LEU A 544 -34.16 26.42 1.33
N ALA A 545 -33.05 26.94 1.87
CA ALA A 545 -32.84 27.10 3.32
C ALA A 545 -33.70 28.23 3.90
N LEU A 546 -33.89 29.32 3.17
CA LEU A 546 -34.79 30.43 3.51
C LEU A 546 -36.24 29.98 3.45
N THR A 547 -36.66 29.23 2.42
CA THR A 547 -38.01 28.63 2.38
C THR A 547 -38.21 27.57 3.44
N TRP A 548 -37.18 26.81 3.81
CA TRP A 548 -37.24 25.87 4.93
C TRP A 548 -37.40 26.58 6.28
N ARG A 549 -36.74 27.73 6.47
CA ARG A 549 -36.71 28.47 7.75
C ARG A 549 -37.87 29.46 7.92
N PHE A 550 -38.41 29.99 6.83
CA PHE A 550 -39.43 31.05 6.85
C PHE A 550 -40.77 30.65 6.22
N SER A 551 -40.91 29.41 5.73
CA SER A 551 -42.21 28.85 5.35
C SER A 551 -42.61 27.67 6.25
N PRO A 552 -43.91 27.32 6.32
CA PRO A 552 -44.39 26.18 7.12
C PRO A 552 -43.91 24.81 6.59
N LEU A 553 -43.13 24.76 5.50
CA LEU A 553 -42.65 23.50 4.89
C LEU A 553 -41.75 22.70 5.84
N GLY A 554 -40.93 23.36 6.67
CA GLY A 554 -40.08 22.68 7.66
C GLY A 554 -40.87 21.97 8.75
N GLU A 555 -42.03 22.50 9.13
CA GLU A 555 -42.96 21.87 10.09
C GLU A 555 -43.83 20.77 9.45
N ARG A 556 -44.09 20.85 8.14
CA ARG A 556 -44.86 19.85 7.37
C ARG A 556 -44.01 18.68 6.86
N LEU A 557 -42.67 18.79 6.89
CA LEU A 557 -41.70 17.78 6.45
C LEU A 557 -40.98 17.11 7.63
N ASN A 558 -41.68 16.91 8.75
CA ASN A 558 -41.26 15.96 9.78
C ASN A 558 -41.37 14.52 9.23
N VAL A 559 -40.47 13.62 9.61
CA VAL A 559 -40.50 12.18 9.27
C VAL A 559 -41.89 11.56 9.55
N ALA A 560 -42.56 11.99 10.62
CA ALA A 560 -43.93 11.57 10.94
C ALA A 560 -44.98 12.06 9.92
N SER A 561 -44.84 13.28 9.41
CA SER A 561 -45.73 13.88 8.40
C SER A 561 -45.48 13.30 7.00
N LEU A 562 -44.23 12.98 6.66
CA LEU A 562 -43.87 12.25 5.44
C LEU A 562 -44.41 10.81 5.47
N ALA A 563 -44.32 10.12 6.61
CA ALA A 563 -44.93 8.81 6.80
C ALA A 563 -46.47 8.86 6.70
N HIS A 564 -47.12 9.89 7.27
CA HIS A 564 -48.57 10.07 7.15
C HIS A 564 -49.04 10.47 5.74
N ALA A 565 -48.34 11.37 5.07
CA ALA A 565 -48.63 11.76 3.68
C ALA A 565 -48.45 10.57 2.74
N ALA A 566 -47.44 9.74 2.97
CA ALA A 566 -47.21 8.56 2.17
C ALA A 566 -48.23 7.44 2.45
N ALA A 567 -48.71 7.29 3.68
CA ALA A 567 -49.82 6.41 4.03
C ALA A 567 -51.18 6.89 3.47
N GLY A 568 -51.34 8.19 3.22
CA GLY A 568 -52.49 8.75 2.49
C GLY A 568 -52.37 8.52 0.98
N MET A 569 -51.16 8.59 0.44
CA MET A 569 -50.87 8.38 -0.97
C MET A 569 -51.07 6.92 -1.40
N SER A 570 -50.79 5.94 -0.53
CA SER A 570 -51.07 4.51 -0.81
C SER A 570 -52.57 4.16 -0.92
N ARG A 571 -53.48 5.07 -0.53
CA ARG A 571 -54.93 4.90 -0.64
C ARG A 571 -55.51 5.43 -1.97
N LEU A 572 -54.71 6.14 -2.78
CA LEU A 572 -55.14 6.60 -4.09
C LEU A 572 -55.10 5.42 -5.08
N PRO A 573 -56.16 5.20 -5.89
CA PRO A 573 -56.15 4.16 -6.93
C PRO A 573 -54.99 4.32 -7.94
N ALA A 574 -54.56 5.56 -8.17
CA ALA A 574 -53.46 5.90 -9.07
C ALA A 574 -52.06 5.82 -8.44
N ALA A 575 -51.95 5.48 -7.15
CA ALA A 575 -50.66 5.51 -6.42
C ALA A 575 -49.56 4.64 -7.06
N PRO A 576 -49.84 3.40 -7.51
CA PRO A 576 -48.82 2.58 -8.17
C PRO A 576 -48.32 3.24 -9.47
N VAL A 577 -49.21 3.85 -10.24
CA VAL A 577 -48.85 4.50 -11.52
C VAL A 577 -48.00 5.74 -11.28
N LEU A 578 -48.39 6.58 -10.31
CA LEU A 578 -47.64 7.78 -9.95
C LEU A 578 -46.24 7.46 -9.39
N LEU A 579 -46.15 6.39 -8.59
CA LEU A 579 -44.88 5.89 -8.07
C LEU A 579 -43.96 5.44 -9.21
N LEU A 580 -44.49 4.61 -10.11
CA LEU A 580 -43.78 4.11 -11.29
C LEU A 580 -43.28 5.27 -12.17
N LEU A 581 -44.11 6.29 -12.42
CA LEU A 581 -43.71 7.52 -13.12
C LEU A 581 -42.61 8.27 -12.36
N GLY A 582 -42.72 8.36 -11.03
CA GLY A 582 -41.72 8.98 -10.15
C GLY A 582 -40.34 8.33 -10.29
N TYR A 583 -40.27 6.99 -10.39
CA TYR A 583 -39.02 6.27 -10.62
C TYR A 583 -38.35 6.66 -11.94
N VAL A 584 -39.13 6.79 -13.02
CA VAL A 584 -38.61 7.17 -14.34
C VAL A 584 -38.10 8.61 -14.32
N ILE A 585 -38.87 9.54 -13.76
CA ILE A 585 -38.49 10.94 -13.64
C ILE A 585 -37.22 11.07 -12.80
N ALA A 586 -37.18 10.46 -11.62
CA ALA A 586 -36.07 10.55 -10.71
C ALA A 586 -34.79 9.89 -11.26
N ALA A 587 -34.90 8.75 -11.94
CA ALA A 587 -33.76 8.14 -12.62
C ALA A 587 -33.24 9.03 -13.77
N THR A 588 -34.12 9.71 -14.50
CA THR A 588 -33.73 10.66 -15.55
C THR A 588 -32.99 11.87 -14.98
N LEU A 589 -33.37 12.31 -13.76
CA LEU A 589 -32.70 13.36 -12.99
C LEU A 589 -31.47 12.86 -12.19
N ALA A 590 -31.04 11.61 -12.41
CA ALA A 590 -29.92 10.97 -11.73
C ALA A 590 -30.03 10.90 -10.19
N VAL A 591 -31.26 10.90 -9.65
CA VAL A 591 -31.53 10.67 -8.24
C VAL A 591 -31.12 9.23 -7.87
N PRO A 592 -30.48 9.00 -6.70
CA PRO A 592 -30.09 7.66 -6.28
C PRO A 592 -31.29 6.70 -6.18
N ILE A 593 -31.30 5.66 -7.02
CA ILE A 593 -32.40 4.68 -7.10
C ILE A 593 -32.65 3.94 -5.77
N THR A 594 -31.60 3.79 -4.96
CA THR A 594 -31.66 3.16 -3.63
C THR A 594 -32.55 3.92 -2.66
N LEU A 595 -32.60 5.25 -2.76
CA LEU A 595 -33.47 6.09 -1.93
C LEU A 595 -34.95 5.87 -2.28
N LEU A 596 -35.25 5.73 -3.58
CA LEU A 596 -36.61 5.46 -4.06
C LEU A 596 -37.07 4.07 -3.63
N ILE A 597 -36.19 3.06 -3.71
CA ILE A 597 -36.45 1.69 -3.25
C ILE A 597 -36.75 1.67 -1.75
N ALA A 598 -35.93 2.35 -0.94
CA ALA A 598 -36.13 2.45 0.50
C ALA A 598 -37.46 3.17 0.83
N ALA A 599 -37.73 4.32 0.18
CA ALA A 599 -38.98 5.04 0.35
C ALA A 599 -40.19 4.19 -0.04
N THR A 600 -40.10 3.43 -1.13
CA THR A 600 -41.18 2.54 -1.58
C THR A 600 -41.44 1.42 -0.56
N GLY A 601 -40.39 0.85 0.02
CA GLY A 601 -40.49 -0.13 1.09
C GLY A 601 -41.11 0.41 2.38
N LEU A 602 -40.79 1.65 2.75
CA LEU A 602 -41.39 2.33 3.91
C LEU A 602 -42.90 2.58 3.74
N VAL A 603 -43.31 2.91 2.51
CA VAL A 603 -44.68 3.38 2.23
C VAL A 603 -45.64 2.23 1.97
N PHE A 604 -45.19 1.20 1.27
CA PHE A 604 -46.03 0.09 0.82
C PHE A 604 -45.76 -1.24 1.55
N GLY A 605 -44.83 -1.23 2.51
CA GLY A 605 -44.42 -2.42 3.26
C GLY A 605 -43.60 -3.40 2.42
N ALA A 606 -43.30 -4.57 3.00
CA ALA A 606 -42.33 -5.50 2.42
C ALA A 606 -42.74 -6.06 1.04
N TRP A 607 -43.89 -6.73 0.93
CA TRP A 607 -44.27 -7.43 -0.31
C TRP A 607 -44.74 -6.48 -1.43
N PRO A 608 -45.68 -5.54 -1.19
CA PRO A 608 -46.07 -4.58 -2.22
C PRO A 608 -44.94 -3.61 -2.54
N GLY A 609 -44.15 -3.18 -1.54
CA GLY A 609 -42.98 -2.33 -1.75
C GLY A 609 -41.90 -2.99 -2.60
N PHE A 610 -41.67 -4.30 -2.42
CA PHE A 610 -40.78 -5.08 -3.29
C PHE A 610 -41.28 -5.12 -4.73
N ALA A 611 -42.56 -5.44 -4.94
CA ALA A 611 -43.15 -5.51 -6.28
C ALA A 611 -43.11 -4.15 -7.00
N TYR A 612 -43.49 -3.07 -6.31
CA TYR A 612 -43.49 -1.73 -6.88
C TYR A 612 -42.08 -1.18 -7.09
N ALA A 613 -41.14 -1.41 -6.18
CA ALA A 613 -39.75 -1.01 -6.35
C ALA A 613 -39.07 -1.77 -7.50
N GLY A 614 -39.35 -3.07 -7.64
CA GLY A 614 -38.90 -3.91 -8.75
C GLY A 614 -39.41 -3.39 -10.09
N ALA A 615 -40.73 -3.19 -10.20
CA ALA A 615 -41.36 -2.68 -11.42
C ALA A 615 -40.87 -1.26 -11.75
N GLY A 616 -40.77 -0.37 -10.76
CA GLY A 616 -40.30 1.01 -10.95
C GLY A 616 -38.84 1.07 -11.38
N THR A 617 -37.99 0.27 -10.76
CA THR A 617 -36.56 0.17 -11.12
C THR A 617 -36.39 -0.35 -12.55
N LEU A 618 -37.12 -1.40 -12.94
CA LEU A 618 -37.03 -1.94 -14.29
C LEU A 618 -37.57 -0.98 -15.34
N MET A 619 -38.69 -0.31 -15.06
CA MET A 619 -39.27 0.67 -15.98
C MET A 619 -38.35 1.89 -16.15
N ALA A 620 -37.76 2.38 -15.06
CA ALA A 620 -36.74 3.42 -15.11
C ALA A 620 -35.48 2.98 -15.87
N ALA A 621 -35.04 1.74 -15.69
CA ALA A 621 -33.92 1.18 -16.42
C ALA A 621 -34.19 1.12 -17.93
N VAL A 622 -35.37 0.66 -18.34
CA VAL A 622 -35.79 0.58 -19.74
C VAL A 622 -35.92 1.98 -20.35
N ALA A 623 -36.52 2.94 -19.64
CA ALA A 623 -36.67 4.31 -20.13
C ALA A 623 -35.31 4.98 -20.37
N THR A 624 -34.40 4.86 -19.39
CA THR A 624 -33.05 5.46 -19.50
C THR A 624 -32.14 4.67 -20.46
N TYR A 625 -32.34 3.37 -20.64
CA TYR A 625 -31.73 2.60 -21.74
C TYR A 625 -32.23 3.07 -23.11
N GLY A 626 -33.54 3.26 -23.25
CA GLY A 626 -34.15 3.78 -24.48
C GLY A 626 -33.63 5.17 -24.83
N LEU A 627 -33.47 6.04 -23.82
CA LEU A 627 -32.84 7.35 -23.98
C LEU A 627 -31.38 7.23 -24.44
N GLY A 628 -30.62 6.29 -23.89
CA GLY A 628 -29.24 6.03 -24.33
C GLY A 628 -29.15 5.52 -25.76
N ARG A 629 -30.08 4.64 -26.15
CA ARG A 629 -30.21 4.13 -27.53
C ARG A 629 -30.60 5.22 -28.51
N TRP A 630 -31.50 6.11 -28.12
CA TRP A 630 -31.95 7.25 -28.93
C TRP A 630 -30.88 8.33 -29.09
N LEU A 631 -30.18 8.67 -28.01
CA LEU A 631 -29.06 9.61 -28.03
C LEU A 631 -27.89 9.11 -28.90
N GLY A 632 -27.78 7.79 -29.05
CA GLY A 632 -26.74 7.17 -29.85
C GLY A 632 -25.37 7.21 -29.17
N ARG A 633 -24.43 6.44 -29.75
CA ARG A 633 -23.11 6.21 -29.16
C ARG A 633 -22.32 7.51 -28.94
N ASP A 634 -22.41 8.47 -29.85
CA ASP A 634 -21.63 9.71 -29.80
C ASP A 634 -22.13 10.73 -28.76
N ALA A 635 -23.44 10.83 -28.51
CA ALA A 635 -23.97 11.74 -27.50
C ALA A 635 -23.84 11.15 -26.08
N VAL A 636 -24.05 9.84 -25.92
CA VAL A 636 -23.78 9.16 -24.63
C VAL A 636 -22.29 9.16 -24.32
N ARG A 637 -21.41 9.07 -25.31
CA ARG A 637 -19.95 9.24 -25.15
C ARG A 637 -19.58 10.65 -24.65
N ARG A 638 -20.33 11.68 -25.04
CA ARG A 638 -20.17 13.07 -24.56
C ARG A 638 -20.74 13.31 -23.15
N LEU A 639 -21.80 12.59 -22.76
CA LEU A 639 -22.49 12.75 -21.48
C LEU A 639 -21.96 11.84 -20.35
N ALA A 640 -21.54 10.61 -20.68
CA ALA A 640 -21.14 9.56 -19.74
C ALA A 640 -19.61 9.41 -19.55
N GLY A 641 -18.80 10.14 -20.34
CA GLY A 641 -17.34 10.17 -20.23
C GLY A 641 -16.63 8.89 -20.73
N ALA A 642 -15.29 8.90 -20.73
CA ALA A 642 -14.46 7.84 -21.34
C ALA A 642 -14.58 6.45 -20.67
N ARG A 643 -15.07 6.36 -19.42
CA ARG A 643 -15.33 5.07 -18.72
C ARG A 643 -16.45 4.27 -19.37
N ALA A 644 -17.49 4.94 -19.85
CA ALA A 644 -18.64 4.33 -20.51
C ALA A 644 -18.28 3.68 -21.86
N ASN A 645 -17.38 4.32 -22.60
CA ASN A 645 -17.01 3.93 -23.96
C ASN A 645 -16.30 2.57 -24.00
N ARG A 646 -15.43 2.30 -23.01
CA ARG A 646 -14.72 1.02 -22.88
C ARG A 646 -15.61 -0.13 -22.40
N LEU A 647 -16.64 0.20 -21.62
CA LEU A 647 -17.68 -0.75 -21.19
C LEU A 647 -18.47 -1.24 -22.42
N SER A 648 -18.78 -0.35 -23.36
CA SER A 648 -19.54 -0.67 -24.59
C SER A 648 -18.83 -1.67 -25.52
N GLU A 649 -17.49 -1.70 -25.54
CA GLU A 649 -16.71 -2.51 -26.48
C GLU A 649 -16.54 -3.97 -26.04
N HIS A 650 -16.62 -4.25 -24.73
CA HIS A 650 -16.24 -5.56 -24.16
C HIS A 650 -17.42 -6.45 -23.72
N LEU A 651 -18.66 -5.95 -23.76
CA LEU A 651 -19.85 -6.67 -23.26
C LEU A 651 -20.48 -7.64 -24.29
N GLY A 652 -19.85 -7.82 -25.46
CA GLY A 652 -20.48 -8.40 -26.66
C GLY A 652 -20.63 -9.92 -26.75
N LYS A 653 -20.34 -10.73 -25.72
CA LYS A 653 -20.40 -12.21 -25.86
C LYS A 653 -21.28 -12.97 -24.85
N ARG A 654 -21.77 -12.36 -23.77
CA ARG A 654 -22.78 -12.92 -22.83
C ARG A 654 -23.57 -11.81 -22.12
N GLY A 655 -24.50 -11.16 -22.81
CA GLY A 655 -25.16 -9.91 -22.38
C GLY A 655 -25.89 -9.98 -21.02
N VAL A 656 -26.62 -11.07 -20.75
CA VAL A 656 -27.35 -11.25 -19.47
C VAL A 656 -26.39 -11.34 -18.29
N VAL A 657 -25.39 -12.23 -18.36
CA VAL A 657 -24.42 -12.45 -17.27
C VAL A 657 -23.64 -11.17 -16.98
N ALA A 658 -23.21 -10.47 -18.04
CA ALA A 658 -22.45 -9.25 -17.90
C ALA A 658 -23.27 -8.15 -17.21
N MET A 659 -24.55 -8.00 -17.57
CA MET A 659 -25.46 -7.06 -16.91
C MET A 659 -25.77 -7.44 -15.47
N THR A 660 -25.96 -8.73 -15.16
CA THR A 660 -26.16 -9.20 -13.78
C THR A 660 -24.97 -8.85 -12.89
N VAL A 661 -23.75 -9.15 -13.34
CA VAL A 661 -22.51 -8.85 -12.58
C VAL A 661 -22.34 -7.34 -12.40
N LEU A 662 -22.59 -6.56 -13.45
CA LEU A 662 -22.47 -5.10 -13.38
C LEU A 662 -23.45 -4.45 -12.39
N ARG A 663 -24.60 -5.07 -12.11
CA ARG A 663 -25.56 -4.59 -11.10
C ARG A 663 -25.22 -5.02 -9.68
N LEU A 664 -24.57 -6.16 -9.52
CA LEU A 664 -24.12 -6.65 -8.22
C LEU A 664 -22.89 -5.87 -7.71
N LEU A 665 -22.11 -5.29 -8.62
CA LEU A 665 -20.91 -4.51 -8.29
C LEU A 665 -21.19 -3.00 -8.37
N PRO A 666 -20.86 -2.19 -7.34
CA PRO A 666 -21.14 -0.75 -7.31
C PRO A 666 -20.12 0.05 -8.14
N ILE A 667 -20.04 -0.22 -9.44
CA ILE A 667 -19.00 0.32 -10.34
C ILE A 667 -19.38 1.70 -10.89
N ALA A 668 -20.68 1.99 -11.06
CA ALA A 668 -21.15 3.26 -11.61
C ALA A 668 -22.62 3.57 -11.20
N PRO A 669 -23.04 4.86 -11.26
CA PRO A 669 -24.43 5.25 -10.98
C PRO A 669 -25.46 4.59 -11.90
N PHE A 670 -26.64 4.27 -11.36
CA PHE A 670 -27.72 3.53 -12.03
C PHE A 670 -28.05 4.06 -13.45
N THR A 671 -28.31 5.37 -13.55
CA THR A 671 -28.67 6.04 -14.81
C THR A 671 -27.55 5.97 -15.85
N VAL A 672 -26.30 6.10 -15.41
CA VAL A 672 -25.12 6.03 -16.30
C VAL A 672 -25.02 4.65 -16.92
N VAL A 673 -25.13 3.59 -16.10
CA VAL A 673 -25.09 2.20 -16.60
C VAL A 673 -26.18 1.96 -17.66
N ASN A 674 -27.39 2.50 -17.46
CA ASN A 674 -28.52 2.30 -18.38
C ASN A 674 -28.31 3.03 -19.71
N LEU A 675 -27.92 4.30 -19.67
CA LEU A 675 -27.65 5.11 -20.87
C LEU A 675 -26.54 4.47 -21.71
N VAL A 676 -25.49 4.01 -21.05
CA VAL A 676 -24.35 3.37 -21.71
C VAL A 676 -24.74 2.03 -22.31
N ALA A 677 -25.45 1.17 -21.56
CA ALA A 677 -25.96 -0.09 -22.09
C ALA A 677 -26.88 0.13 -23.31
N GLY A 678 -27.70 1.18 -23.28
CA GLY A 678 -28.57 1.61 -24.40
C GLY A 678 -27.82 2.05 -25.65
N ALA A 679 -26.71 2.75 -25.48
CA ALA A 679 -25.82 3.17 -26.55
C ALA A 679 -24.83 2.09 -27.02
N SER A 680 -24.82 0.93 -26.36
CA SER A 680 -23.92 -0.20 -26.61
C SER A 680 -24.56 -1.31 -27.45
N HIS A 681 -23.82 -2.38 -27.73
CA HIS A 681 -24.31 -3.56 -28.46
C HIS A 681 -25.19 -4.52 -27.61
N ILE A 682 -25.56 -4.17 -26.38
CA ILE A 682 -26.39 -5.02 -25.53
C ILE A 682 -27.84 -4.95 -25.99
N GLY A 683 -28.42 -6.09 -26.33
CA GLY A 683 -29.84 -6.17 -26.67
C GLY A 683 -30.74 -5.83 -25.47
N LEU A 684 -31.88 -5.17 -25.73
CA LEU A 684 -32.85 -4.81 -24.69
C LEU A 684 -33.26 -6.00 -23.82
N ARG A 685 -33.43 -7.18 -24.42
CA ARG A 685 -33.76 -8.43 -23.72
C ARG A 685 -32.71 -8.79 -22.67
N ASP A 686 -31.44 -8.79 -23.07
CA ASP A 686 -30.32 -9.13 -22.19
C ASP A 686 -30.15 -8.09 -21.07
N PHE A 687 -30.33 -6.82 -21.40
CA PHE A 687 -30.30 -5.72 -20.45
C PHE A 687 -31.39 -5.84 -19.38
N VAL A 688 -32.64 -6.12 -19.78
CA VAL A 688 -33.77 -6.24 -18.87
C VAL A 688 -33.62 -7.46 -17.96
N ILE A 689 -33.30 -8.62 -18.53
CA ILE A 689 -33.13 -9.86 -17.75
C ILE A 689 -31.96 -9.73 -16.78
N GLY A 690 -30.80 -9.26 -17.24
CA GLY A 690 -29.63 -9.07 -16.38
C GLY A 690 -29.84 -8.01 -15.31
N THR A 691 -30.56 -6.92 -15.63
CA THR A 691 -30.92 -5.89 -14.63
C THR A 691 -31.91 -6.42 -13.60
N ALA A 692 -32.92 -7.21 -14.01
CA ALA A 692 -33.87 -7.83 -13.10
C ALA A 692 -33.18 -8.76 -12.11
N ILE A 693 -32.35 -9.68 -12.61
CA ILE A 693 -31.62 -10.65 -11.78
C ILE A 693 -30.62 -9.93 -10.86
N GLY A 694 -29.84 -9.00 -11.39
CA GLY A 694 -28.78 -8.33 -10.64
C GLY A 694 -29.28 -7.33 -9.59
N MET A 695 -30.42 -6.69 -9.80
CA MET A 695 -31.02 -5.76 -8.83
C MET A 695 -31.86 -6.46 -7.77
N LEU A 696 -32.35 -7.68 -8.04
CA LEU A 696 -33.26 -8.42 -7.17
C LEU A 696 -32.78 -8.52 -5.70
N PRO A 697 -31.53 -8.94 -5.41
CA PRO A 697 -31.07 -9.06 -4.02
C PRO A 697 -31.04 -7.72 -3.29
N GLY A 698 -30.57 -6.66 -3.98
CA GLY A 698 -30.48 -5.31 -3.43
C GLY A 698 -31.85 -4.71 -3.13
N ILE A 699 -32.85 -4.94 -3.98
CA ILE A 699 -34.22 -4.47 -3.77
C ILE A 699 -34.86 -5.17 -2.57
N VAL A 700 -34.80 -6.51 -2.53
CA VAL A 700 -35.33 -7.30 -1.39
C VAL A 700 -34.73 -6.81 -0.08
N LEU A 701 -33.42 -6.69 -0.03
CA LEU A 701 -32.71 -6.28 1.17
C LEU A 701 -33.07 -4.86 1.61
N THR A 702 -33.08 -3.91 0.67
CA THR A 702 -33.37 -2.50 0.98
C THR A 702 -34.80 -2.32 1.46
N VAL A 703 -35.77 -3.01 0.85
CA VAL A 703 -37.18 -2.95 1.25
C VAL A 703 -37.41 -3.59 2.61
N ILE A 704 -36.81 -4.76 2.87
CA ILE A 704 -36.90 -5.42 4.19
C ILE A 704 -36.25 -4.54 5.27
N PHE A 705 -35.04 -4.02 5.01
CA PHE A 705 -34.34 -3.14 5.94
C PHE A 705 -35.15 -1.89 6.27
N ALA A 706 -35.70 -1.23 5.24
CA ALA A 706 -36.52 -0.05 5.40
C ALA A 706 -37.77 -0.33 6.24
N ASN A 707 -38.46 -1.43 5.98
CA ASN A 707 -39.64 -1.85 6.74
C ASN A 707 -39.30 -2.15 8.21
N GLN A 708 -38.16 -2.81 8.48
CA GLN A 708 -37.73 -3.11 9.85
C GLN A 708 -37.21 -1.87 10.60
N LEU A 709 -36.61 -0.92 9.90
CA LEU A 709 -36.22 0.36 10.46
C LEU A 709 -37.45 1.14 10.94
N LEU A 710 -38.51 1.19 10.12
CA LEU A 710 -39.77 1.82 10.51
C LEU A 710 -40.42 1.11 11.71
N ALA A 711 -40.40 -0.22 11.74
CA ALA A 711 -40.90 -1.01 12.85
C ALA A 711 -40.14 -0.71 14.16
N ALA A 712 -38.80 -0.61 14.09
CA ALA A 712 -37.96 -0.27 15.24
C ALA A 712 -38.21 1.14 15.78
N PHE A 713 -38.54 2.11 14.92
CA PHE A 713 -38.88 3.49 15.33
C PHE A 713 -40.32 3.62 15.83
N SER A 714 -41.27 2.92 15.23
CA SER A 714 -42.70 3.05 15.55
C SER A 714 -43.10 2.23 16.77
N HIS A 715 -42.49 1.05 16.94
CA HIS A 715 -42.70 0.12 18.06
C HIS A 715 -41.37 -0.46 18.52
N PRO A 716 -40.56 0.29 19.31
CA PRO A 716 -39.26 -0.17 19.78
C PRO A 716 -39.43 -1.38 20.70
N GLY A 717 -39.19 -2.57 20.14
CA GLY A 717 -39.26 -3.85 20.86
C GLY A 717 -38.05 -4.75 20.55
N PRO A 718 -37.71 -5.70 21.43
CA PRO A 718 -36.54 -6.57 21.27
C PRO A 718 -36.53 -7.35 19.94
N THR A 719 -37.71 -7.67 19.42
CA THR A 719 -37.92 -8.40 18.17
C THR A 719 -37.52 -7.59 16.93
N ALA A 720 -37.77 -6.27 16.91
CA ALA A 720 -37.39 -5.41 15.79
C ALA A 720 -35.86 -5.26 15.68
N PHE A 721 -35.18 -5.11 16.82
CA PHE A 721 -33.72 -5.09 16.89
C PHE A 721 -33.10 -6.45 16.57
N ALA A 722 -33.74 -7.56 16.97
CA ALA A 722 -33.32 -8.91 16.59
C ALA A 722 -33.42 -9.15 15.07
N TRP A 723 -34.46 -8.65 14.41
CA TRP A 723 -34.59 -8.73 12.95
C TRP A 723 -33.56 -7.85 12.23
N LEU A 724 -33.28 -6.64 12.70
CA LEU A 724 -32.22 -5.79 12.15
C LEU A 724 -30.83 -6.43 12.29
N ALA A 725 -30.55 -7.05 13.44
CA ALA A 725 -29.32 -7.82 13.67
C ALA A 725 -29.25 -9.05 12.75
N ALA A 726 -30.34 -9.81 12.59
CA ALA A 726 -30.40 -10.97 11.72
C ALA A 726 -30.21 -10.60 10.23
N ILE A 727 -30.79 -9.49 9.77
CA ILE A 727 -30.59 -8.96 8.41
C ILE A 727 -29.14 -8.51 8.22
N GLY A 728 -28.55 -7.83 9.20
CA GLY A 728 -27.13 -7.47 9.20
C GLY A 728 -26.22 -8.70 9.10
N ILE A 729 -26.50 -9.75 9.89
CA ILE A 729 -25.77 -11.02 9.86
C ILE A 729 -25.94 -11.73 8.50
N ALA A 730 -27.16 -11.76 7.94
CA ALA A 730 -27.42 -12.36 6.63
C ALA A 730 -26.71 -11.60 5.50
N LEU A 731 -26.65 -10.27 5.56
CA LEU A 731 -25.89 -9.42 4.64
C LEU A 731 -24.39 -9.73 4.65
N VAL A 732 -23.82 -9.86 5.85
CA VAL A 732 -22.42 -10.25 6.05
C VAL A 732 -22.19 -11.67 5.55
N GLY A 733 -23.11 -12.60 5.82
CA GLY A 733 -23.07 -13.99 5.35
C GLY A 733 -23.16 -14.13 3.83
N VAL A 734 -24.08 -13.42 3.17
CA VAL A 734 -24.21 -13.39 1.70
C VAL A 734 -22.99 -12.74 1.06
N SER A 735 -22.47 -11.66 1.64
CA SER A 735 -21.22 -11.03 1.17
C SER A 735 -20.04 -12.00 1.29
N ALA A 736 -19.92 -12.72 2.41
CA ALA A 736 -18.89 -13.74 2.61
C ALA A 736 -19.07 -14.94 1.67
N LEU A 737 -20.31 -15.35 1.37
CA LEU A 737 -20.62 -16.42 0.44
C LEU A 737 -20.35 -16.03 -1.02
N LEU A 738 -20.69 -14.80 -1.43
CA LEU A 738 -20.34 -14.24 -2.74
C LEU A 738 -18.82 -14.18 -2.90
N VAL A 739 -18.10 -13.72 -1.88
CA VAL A 739 -16.63 -13.76 -1.84
C VAL A 739 -16.12 -15.21 -1.96
N ARG A 740 -16.76 -16.17 -1.28
CA ARG A 740 -16.39 -17.59 -1.34
C ARG A 740 -16.73 -18.26 -2.68
N MET A 741 -17.83 -17.89 -3.33
CA MET A 741 -18.22 -18.38 -4.66
C MET A 741 -17.34 -17.79 -5.75
N LEU A 742 -17.00 -16.49 -5.66
CA LEU A 742 -16.02 -15.86 -6.53
C LEU A 742 -14.63 -16.47 -6.36
N ARG A 743 -14.28 -16.92 -5.15
CA ARG A 743 -13.06 -17.71 -4.89
C ARG A 743 -13.10 -19.13 -5.49
N ARG A 744 -14.29 -19.73 -5.69
CA ARG A 744 -14.48 -21.05 -6.32
C ARG A 744 -14.57 -21.01 -7.86
N TRP A 745 -14.69 -19.82 -8.43
CA TRP A 745 -14.62 -19.58 -9.88
C TRP A 745 -13.19 -19.20 -10.33
N ARG A 746 -12.23 -19.14 -9.40
CA ARG A 746 -10.80 -19.35 -9.66
C ARG A 746 -10.55 -20.84 -9.90
#